data_AF-A0A5C9CY22-F1
#
_entry.id   AF-A0A5C9CY22-F1
#
_cell.length_a   1.000
_cell.length_b   1.000
_cell.length_c   1.000
_cell.angle_alpha   90.00
_cell.angle_beta   90.00
_cell.angle_gamma   90.00
#
_symmetry.space_group_name_H-M   'P 1'
#
loop_
_entity.id
_entity.type
_entity.pdbx_description
1 polymer ?
#
loop_
_entity_poly.entity_id
_entity_poly.type
_entity_poly.pdbx_seq_one_letter_code
_entity_poly.pdbx_strand_id
1 'polypeptide(L)'
;MTQSANPSTISVADIRKSFLDFFASKGHTVVASSPLVPGNDPTLMFTNSGMVQFKDVFLGTDKRSYVRAASVQACLRAGGKHNDLENVGYTARHHTFFEMLGNWSFGDYFKRESLKWAWELLTEVYKLPKERLLATVYEEDDEAYDIWTQEIGLPPERVIRIGDNKGGRYKSDNFWMMADTGPCGPCSEIFYDHGDHIPGGPPGSPEEDGDRFIEIWNNVFMQFNMDETGAVTPLPAPCVDTGMGLERLAAILQHVHSNYEIDLFDALIKAAARETHITDLTNPSLKVIADHIRATAFLVADGVPPSNEGRGYVQRRIIRRAIRHGYKLGQKTPFFHKLVPDLVAQMGAAYPHLAEQAQRIMEVLRLEEERFYETLEVGMQILDEALAGEVKVLPGDVAFKLHDTFGFPLDLSADVCRERGLTVDSAGFDAAMAHQKAQGRAAGKFKMDKALDYSGAGNEFVGYEHLTATTEIIAIYADGASVTSLKEGQNGVLVLASTPFYGESGGQVGDSGAVFCDHALFEVADTQKIKADVFGHHGTLKTGELKVGDGVTAHVNSSARAATQRNHSVTHLMHKALREVLGGHVQQKGSLVNPDRTRFDFAHNAPVTDAEIREIEARVNAEILSNAATQARVMDIESAQKTGAMMLFGEKYGETVRVLDIGESRELCGGTHVARTGDIGLFKVVAESGVAKTPCITCSIWKTAWVMPPTC
;
A
#
# COMPACT_ATOMS: atom_id res chain seq x y z
N MET A 1 -20.38 30.40 39.08
CA MET A 1 -19.07 29.97 39.60
C MET A 1 -18.11 30.02 38.43
N THR A 2 -17.16 30.94 38.49
CA THR A 2 -16.14 31.19 37.47
C THR A 2 -15.31 29.93 37.21
N GLN A 3 -15.31 29.46 35.96
CA GLN A 3 -14.37 28.44 35.49
C GLN A 3 -12.95 28.95 35.76
N SER A 4 -12.23 28.27 36.66
CA SER A 4 -10.79 28.47 36.78
C SER A 4 -10.15 28.03 35.47
N ALA A 5 -9.38 28.91 34.84
CA ALA A 5 -8.47 28.51 33.77
C ALA A 5 -7.59 27.37 34.29
N ASN A 6 -7.62 26.22 33.60
CA ASN A 6 -6.72 25.10 33.88
C ASN A 6 -5.27 25.61 33.82
N PRO A 7 -4.37 25.17 34.72
CA PRO A 7 -2.94 25.42 34.58
C PRO A 7 -2.50 24.93 33.20
N SER A 8 -1.62 25.66 32.52
CA SER A 8 -1.22 25.37 31.13
C SER A 8 -0.67 23.95 31.00
N THR A 9 -1.51 23.00 30.61
CA THR A 9 -1.15 21.62 30.31
C THR A 9 -0.35 21.59 29.01
N ILE A 10 0.72 20.80 28.97
CA ILE A 10 1.57 20.64 27.78
C ILE A 10 0.73 20.11 26.60
N SER A 11 0.83 20.77 25.44
CA SER A 11 0.07 20.37 24.25
C SER A 11 0.69 19.15 23.57
N VAL A 12 -0.07 18.44 22.73
CA VAL A 12 0.48 17.36 21.89
C VAL A 12 1.63 17.88 21.00
N ALA A 13 1.54 19.12 20.52
CA ALA A 13 2.60 19.76 19.73
C ALA A 13 3.89 19.99 20.55
N ASP A 14 3.75 20.44 21.81
CA ASP A 14 4.89 20.63 22.71
C ASP A 14 5.55 19.30 23.08
N ILE A 15 4.78 18.22 23.22
CA ILE A 15 5.31 16.87 23.47
C ILE A 15 6.17 16.41 22.29
N ARG A 16 5.66 16.49 21.05
CA ARG A 16 6.47 16.15 19.85
C ARG A 16 7.78 16.92 19.82
N LYS A 17 7.70 18.24 20.02
CA LYS A 17 8.86 19.12 19.97
C LYS A 17 9.87 18.77 21.06
N SER A 18 9.41 18.57 22.30
CA SER A 18 10.27 18.23 23.44
C SER A 18 11.01 16.92 23.23
N PHE A 19 10.33 15.89 22.68
CA PHE A 19 10.96 14.62 22.32
C PHE A 19 12.07 14.80 21.27
N LEU A 20 11.77 15.48 20.17
CA LEU A 20 12.74 15.68 19.08
C LEU A 20 13.93 16.54 19.52
N ASP A 21 13.69 17.61 20.27
CA ASP A 21 14.76 18.46 20.82
C ASP A 21 15.64 17.70 21.81
N PHE A 22 15.03 16.86 22.66
CA PHE A 22 15.77 16.03 23.62
C PHE A 22 16.72 15.08 22.89
N PHE A 23 16.24 14.31 21.92
CA PHE A 23 17.10 13.37 21.20
C PHE A 23 18.09 14.07 20.26
N ALA A 24 17.74 15.22 19.68
CA ALA A 24 18.70 16.07 18.98
C ALA A 24 19.87 16.48 19.91
N SER A 25 19.58 16.81 21.17
CA SER A 25 20.62 17.12 22.18
C SER A 25 21.51 15.92 22.54
N LYS A 26 21.05 14.69 22.31
CA LYS A 26 21.83 13.44 22.46
C LYS A 26 22.55 13.02 21.17
N GLY A 27 22.52 13.86 20.13
CA GLY A 27 23.23 13.65 18.86
C GLY A 27 22.45 12.82 17.83
N HIS A 28 21.14 12.62 18.02
CA HIS A 28 20.30 12.00 17.00
C HIS A 28 20.00 12.97 15.87
N THR A 29 19.99 12.46 14.64
CA THR A 29 19.47 13.23 13.50
C THR A 29 17.95 13.20 13.52
N VAL A 30 17.31 14.36 13.61
CA VAL A 30 15.85 14.45 13.48
C VAL A 30 15.48 14.24 12.01
N VAL A 31 14.64 13.26 11.75
CA VAL A 31 14.16 12.92 10.39
C VAL A 31 12.64 13.00 10.31
N ALA A 32 12.13 13.35 9.13
CA ALA A 32 10.70 13.43 8.88
C ALA A 32 10.02 12.05 8.99
N SER A 33 8.73 12.06 9.30
CA SER A 33 7.90 10.85 9.19
C SER A 33 7.87 10.35 7.75
N SER A 34 8.02 9.04 7.57
CA SER A 34 7.77 8.38 6.29
C SER A 34 6.26 8.29 6.01
N PRO A 35 5.85 8.06 4.74
CA PRO A 35 4.44 7.84 4.39
C PRO A 35 3.82 6.64 5.11
N LEU A 36 2.50 6.62 5.22
CA LEU A 36 1.71 5.46 5.67
C LEU A 36 1.82 4.27 4.71
N VAL A 37 2.27 4.50 3.48
CA VAL A 37 2.56 3.47 2.50
C VAL A 37 4.06 3.14 2.53
N PRO A 38 4.46 1.95 3.03
CA PRO A 38 5.87 1.59 3.07
C PRO A 38 6.37 1.35 1.64
N GLY A 39 7.39 2.12 1.22
CA GLY A 39 8.01 1.97 -0.10
C GLY A 39 9.00 0.81 -0.18
N ASN A 40 9.57 0.42 0.96
CA ASN A 40 10.65 -0.56 1.10
C ASN A 40 10.18 -1.93 1.64
N ASP A 41 8.89 -2.08 1.97
CA ASP A 41 8.37 -3.34 2.51
C ASP A 41 7.08 -3.79 1.79
N PRO A 42 7.18 -4.75 0.84
CA PRO A 42 6.00 -5.26 0.13
C PRO A 42 5.11 -6.17 1.01
N THR A 43 5.58 -6.58 2.19
CA THR A 43 4.82 -7.45 3.10
C THR A 43 3.83 -6.68 3.98
N LEU A 44 4.05 -5.37 4.14
CA LEU A 44 3.22 -4.49 4.97
C LEU A 44 2.19 -3.72 4.15
N MET A 45 0.94 -3.77 4.59
CA MET A 45 -0.12 -2.98 3.98
C MET A 45 0.04 -1.50 4.31
N PHE A 46 0.36 -1.17 5.56
CA PHE A 46 0.62 0.19 6.02
C PHE A 46 1.78 0.22 7.02
N THR A 47 2.41 1.38 7.15
CA THR A 47 3.40 1.65 8.20
C THR A 47 2.71 1.56 9.56
N ASN A 48 3.04 0.52 10.34
CA ASN A 48 2.42 0.21 11.63
C ASN A 48 3.29 0.61 12.83
N SER A 49 4.56 0.95 12.59
CA SER A 49 5.57 1.25 13.60
C SER A 49 6.66 2.17 13.03
N GLY A 50 7.37 2.85 13.93
CA GLY A 50 8.44 3.79 13.61
C GLY A 50 9.63 3.18 12.88
N MET A 51 9.93 1.92 13.14
CA MET A 51 11.12 1.22 12.63
C MET A 51 11.05 0.84 11.15
N VAL A 52 9.84 0.77 10.57
CA VAL A 52 9.61 0.37 9.17
C VAL A 52 10.43 1.22 8.20
N GLN A 53 10.56 2.53 8.46
CA GLN A 53 11.34 3.44 7.63
C GLN A 53 12.86 3.19 7.66
N PHE A 54 13.35 2.37 8.60
CA PHE A 54 14.76 2.04 8.77
C PHE A 54 15.06 0.55 8.59
N LYS A 55 14.10 -0.25 8.11
CA LYS A 55 14.26 -1.72 7.94
C LYS A 55 15.57 -2.09 7.24
N ASP A 56 15.86 -1.44 6.12
CA ASP A 56 17.06 -1.72 5.31
C ASP A 56 18.36 -1.30 6.01
N VAL A 57 18.28 -0.31 6.90
CA VAL A 57 19.42 0.12 7.72
C VAL A 57 19.72 -0.93 8.79
N PHE A 58 18.69 -1.48 9.45
CA PHE A 58 18.87 -2.58 10.40
C PHE A 58 19.40 -3.86 9.75
N LEU A 59 18.99 -4.14 8.51
CA LEU A 59 19.48 -5.27 7.73
C LEU A 59 20.87 -5.03 7.11
N GLY A 60 21.40 -3.81 7.19
CA GLY A 60 22.69 -3.42 6.63
C GLY A 60 22.72 -3.33 5.10
N THR A 61 21.57 -3.38 4.45
CA THR A 61 21.41 -3.23 2.99
C THR A 61 21.39 -1.77 2.55
N ASP A 62 21.13 -0.84 3.48
CA ASP A 62 21.18 0.60 3.27
C ASP A 62 22.12 1.28 4.29
N LYS A 63 22.88 2.28 3.84
CA LYS A 63 23.81 3.06 4.68
C LYS A 63 23.43 4.53 4.66
N ARG A 64 23.11 5.06 5.83
CA ARG A 64 22.80 6.47 6.05
C ARG A 64 24.03 7.27 6.47
N SER A 65 23.98 8.58 6.29
CA SER A 65 25.03 9.51 6.76
C SER A 65 25.05 9.69 8.28
N TYR A 66 24.06 9.12 8.98
CA TYR A 66 23.88 9.16 10.42
C TYR A 66 23.75 7.74 10.99
N VAL A 67 24.18 7.57 12.23
CA VAL A 67 24.09 6.31 13.00
C VAL A 67 23.07 6.38 14.15
N ARG A 68 22.46 7.56 14.35
CA ARG A 68 21.39 7.84 15.32
C ARG A 68 20.28 8.64 14.64
N ALA A 69 19.03 8.26 14.86
CA ALA A 69 17.88 8.97 14.29
C ALA A 69 16.76 9.16 15.31
N ALA A 70 15.98 10.22 15.20
CA ALA A 70 14.75 10.43 15.97
C ALA A 70 13.63 10.97 15.07
N SER A 71 12.39 10.54 15.29
CA SER A 71 11.23 10.89 14.47
C SER A 71 9.93 10.72 15.25
N VAL A 72 8.87 11.37 14.76
CA VAL A 72 7.48 11.14 15.17
C VAL A 72 6.77 10.54 13.95
N GLN A 73 6.75 9.21 13.89
CA GLN A 73 6.24 8.47 12.74
C GLN A 73 4.72 8.36 12.81
N ALA A 74 4.05 8.76 11.73
CA ALA A 74 2.64 8.47 11.52
C ALA A 74 2.44 6.97 11.26
N CYS A 75 1.55 6.33 12.01
CA CYS A 75 1.27 4.91 11.93
C CYS A 75 -0.21 4.65 11.67
N LEU A 76 -0.52 3.59 10.93
CA LEU A 76 -1.88 3.13 10.69
C LEU A 76 -2.05 1.66 11.06
N ARG A 77 -3.07 1.36 11.88
CA ARG A 77 -3.50 0.02 12.27
C ARG A 77 -4.93 -0.23 11.81
N ALA A 78 -5.07 -0.32 10.49
CA ALA A 78 -6.33 -0.68 9.84
C ALA A 78 -6.01 -1.71 8.74
N GLY A 79 -6.48 -2.95 8.93
CA GLY A 79 -6.23 -4.07 8.02
C GLY A 79 -4.98 -4.91 8.36
N GLY A 80 -5.01 -6.20 7.97
CA GLY A 80 -3.94 -7.16 8.26
C GLY A 80 -3.92 -7.68 9.70
N LYS A 81 -2.73 -8.10 10.18
CA LYS A 81 -2.49 -8.68 11.52
C LYS A 81 -2.74 -7.68 12.66
N HIS A 82 -2.51 -6.38 12.41
CA HIS A 82 -2.70 -5.31 13.38
C HIS A 82 -3.88 -4.42 12.97
N ASN A 83 -5.07 -4.72 13.51
CA ASN A 83 -6.30 -4.04 13.15
C ASN A 83 -7.07 -3.60 14.40
N ASP A 84 -7.03 -2.29 14.66
CA ASP A 84 -7.70 -1.69 15.82
C ASP A 84 -9.05 -1.07 15.47
N LEU A 85 -9.48 -1.16 14.20
CA LEU A 85 -10.65 -0.43 13.69
C LEU A 85 -11.91 -0.62 14.54
N GLU A 86 -12.12 -1.83 15.04
CA GLU A 86 -13.30 -2.19 15.81
C GLU A 86 -13.29 -1.64 17.24
N ASN A 87 -12.12 -1.35 17.80
CA ASN A 87 -11.93 -0.83 19.15
C ASN A 87 -12.05 0.72 19.21
N VAL A 88 -11.88 1.38 18.06
CA VAL A 88 -11.94 2.84 17.94
C VAL A 88 -13.32 3.37 18.30
N GLY A 89 -13.34 4.37 19.19
CA GLY A 89 -14.54 5.00 19.73
C GLY A 89 -15.14 4.29 20.96
N TYR A 90 -14.76 3.04 21.22
CA TYR A 90 -15.31 2.22 22.30
C TYR A 90 -14.35 2.00 23.47
N THR A 91 -13.05 2.02 23.20
CA THR A 91 -12.00 1.90 24.23
C THR A 91 -11.34 3.25 24.48
N ALA A 92 -10.64 3.41 25.60
CA ALA A 92 -10.00 4.68 25.96
C ALA A 92 -8.74 5.00 25.13
N ARG A 93 -8.13 3.99 24.49
CA ARG A 93 -6.74 4.06 24.00
C ARG A 93 -6.49 3.67 22.53
N HIS A 94 -7.43 3.00 21.86
CA HIS A 94 -7.21 2.50 20.48
C HIS A 94 -7.59 3.52 19.43
N HIS A 95 -6.79 3.55 18.36
CA HIS A 95 -6.89 4.48 17.23
C HIS A 95 -6.61 3.73 15.92
N THR A 96 -7.20 4.17 14.81
CA THR A 96 -6.75 3.68 13.50
C THR A 96 -5.43 4.31 13.12
N PHE A 97 -5.28 5.59 13.45
CA PHE A 97 -4.11 6.40 13.19
C PHE A 97 -3.52 6.89 14.51
N PHE A 98 -2.22 6.75 14.69
CA PHE A 98 -1.53 7.27 15.86
C PHE A 98 -0.11 7.70 15.50
N GLU A 99 0.48 8.52 16.35
CA GLU A 99 1.84 9.00 16.19
C GLU A 99 2.78 8.25 17.14
N MET A 100 3.79 7.60 16.58
CA MET A 100 4.80 6.87 17.33
C MET A 100 6.09 7.69 17.40
N LEU A 101 6.43 8.20 18.58
CA LEU A 101 7.73 8.81 18.82
C LEU A 101 8.76 7.69 18.95
N GLY A 102 9.87 7.82 18.22
CA GLY A 102 10.92 6.82 18.23
C GLY A 102 12.31 7.43 18.09
N ASN A 103 13.28 6.78 18.73
CA ASN A 103 14.69 7.03 18.56
C ASN A 103 15.39 5.70 18.23
N TRP A 104 16.36 5.77 17.33
CA TRP A 104 17.06 4.61 16.78
C TRP A 104 18.56 4.74 16.91
N SER A 105 19.19 3.60 17.19
CA SER A 105 20.64 3.41 17.16
C SER A 105 20.98 2.34 16.14
N PHE A 106 21.90 2.66 15.23
CA PHE A 106 22.41 1.74 14.23
C PHE A 106 23.86 1.34 14.59
N GLY A 107 24.02 0.47 15.59
CA GLY A 107 25.33 -0.02 16.04
C GLY A 107 26.17 0.98 16.84
N ASP A 108 25.58 2.01 17.44
CA ASP A 108 26.31 3.06 18.17
C ASP A 108 26.12 2.99 19.70
N TYR A 109 24.90 3.13 20.21
CA TYR A 109 24.54 2.88 21.61
C TYR A 109 23.54 1.72 21.73
N PHE A 110 23.39 1.15 22.93
CA PHE A 110 22.51 0.00 23.18
C PHE A 110 21.65 0.17 24.44
N LYS A 111 21.49 -0.86 25.27
CA LYS A 111 20.52 -0.87 26.39
C LYS A 111 20.76 0.25 27.40
N ARG A 112 22.01 0.43 27.82
CA ARG A 112 22.38 1.35 28.91
C ARG A 112 21.96 2.79 28.62
N GLU A 113 22.36 3.34 27.48
CA GLU A 113 21.99 4.69 27.07
C GLU A 113 20.50 4.79 26.76
N SER A 114 19.92 3.79 26.08
CA SER A 114 18.49 3.79 25.73
C SER A 114 17.60 3.93 26.96
N LEU A 115 17.82 3.07 27.96
CA LEU A 115 17.02 3.05 29.19
C LEU A 115 17.24 4.31 30.03
N LYS A 116 18.48 4.79 30.14
CA LYS A 116 18.79 6.02 30.89
C LYS A 116 18.15 7.25 30.25
N TRP A 117 18.23 7.39 28.93
CA TRP A 117 17.62 8.52 28.23
C TRP A 117 16.10 8.44 28.23
N ALA A 118 15.51 7.24 28.14
CA ALA A 118 14.07 7.06 28.30
C ALA A 118 13.61 7.53 29.69
N TRP A 119 14.31 7.12 30.75
CA TRP A 119 14.02 7.53 32.12
C TRP A 119 14.24 9.04 32.36
N GLU A 120 15.33 9.60 31.83
CA GLU A 120 15.65 11.04 31.88
C GLU A 120 14.54 11.85 31.21
N LEU A 121 14.11 11.47 29.99
CA LEU A 121 13.05 12.17 29.28
C LEU A 121 11.73 12.14 30.07
N LEU A 122 11.30 10.98 30.55
CA LEU A 122 10.04 10.85 31.28
C LEU A 122 10.05 11.61 32.61
N THR A 123 11.14 11.52 33.39
CA THR A 123 11.15 12.01 34.78
C THR A 123 11.77 13.38 34.94
N GLU A 124 12.69 13.79 34.05
CA GLU A 124 13.37 15.08 34.12
C GLU A 124 12.84 16.10 33.12
N VAL A 125 12.41 15.69 31.92
CA VAL A 125 11.85 16.62 30.92
C VAL A 125 10.34 16.71 31.10
N TYR A 126 9.64 15.58 31.02
CA TYR A 126 8.18 15.53 31.18
C TYR A 126 7.71 15.54 32.64
N LYS A 127 8.62 15.40 33.59
CA LYS A 127 8.35 15.48 35.04
C LYS A 127 7.29 14.48 35.53
N LEU A 128 7.22 13.30 34.90
CA LEU A 128 6.36 12.23 35.39
C LEU A 128 6.82 11.77 36.79
N PRO A 129 5.89 11.51 37.72
CA PRO A 129 6.25 11.01 39.05
C PRO A 129 6.90 9.63 38.95
N LYS A 130 8.10 9.47 39.52
CA LYS A 130 8.89 8.22 39.43
C LYS A 130 8.14 7.03 40.04
N GLU A 131 7.40 7.28 41.11
CA GLU A 131 6.55 6.30 41.81
C GLU A 131 5.31 5.86 41.03
N ARG A 132 5.04 6.47 39.87
CA ARG A 132 3.98 6.06 38.95
C ARG A 132 4.49 5.23 37.79
N LEU A 133 5.81 5.05 37.68
CA LEU A 133 6.42 4.30 36.61
C LEU A 133 6.80 2.89 37.09
N LEU A 134 6.69 1.93 36.18
CA LEU A 134 7.24 0.59 36.30
C LEU A 134 7.89 0.21 34.98
N ALA A 135 8.80 -0.75 35.03
CA ALA A 135 9.45 -1.30 33.85
C ALA A 135 9.21 -2.81 33.76
N THR A 136 9.18 -3.33 32.54
CA THR A 136 9.26 -4.76 32.26
C THR A 136 10.56 -5.08 31.53
N VAL A 137 11.06 -6.31 31.68
CA VAL A 137 12.20 -6.83 30.91
C VAL A 137 11.93 -8.28 30.51
N TYR A 138 12.55 -8.75 29.43
CA TYR A 138 12.51 -10.17 29.08
C TYR A 138 13.15 -11.00 30.20
N GLU A 139 12.58 -12.17 30.50
CA GLU A 139 12.98 -12.95 31.68
C GLU A 139 14.48 -13.30 31.72
N GLU A 140 15.12 -13.41 30.55
CA GLU A 140 16.54 -13.72 30.38
C GLU A 140 17.43 -12.48 30.16
N ASP A 141 16.88 -11.26 30.17
CA ASP A 141 17.64 -10.02 29.95
C ASP A 141 18.13 -9.40 31.27
N ASP A 142 19.14 -10.03 31.87
CA ASP A 142 19.76 -9.57 33.12
C ASP A 142 20.43 -8.20 32.99
N GLU A 143 20.95 -7.86 31.80
CA GLU A 143 21.58 -6.56 31.54
C GLU A 143 20.57 -5.42 31.68
N ALA A 144 19.40 -5.53 31.05
CA ALA A 144 18.34 -4.53 31.17
C ALA A 144 17.84 -4.42 32.61
N TYR A 145 17.68 -5.55 33.30
CA TYR A 145 17.26 -5.59 34.70
C TYR A 145 18.24 -4.86 35.64
N ASP A 146 19.54 -5.10 35.46
CA ASP A 146 20.58 -4.46 36.25
C ASP A 146 20.69 -2.95 35.97
N ILE A 147 20.51 -2.53 34.72
CA ILE A 147 20.44 -1.09 34.38
C ILE A 147 19.28 -0.42 35.12
N TRP A 148 18.09 -1.03 35.14
CA TRP A 148 16.93 -0.49 35.84
C TRP A 148 17.13 -0.41 37.37
N THR A 149 17.58 -1.50 37.97
CA THR A 149 17.65 -1.63 39.44
C THR A 149 18.89 -0.99 40.05
N GLN A 150 20.06 -1.13 39.40
CA GLN A 150 21.34 -0.71 39.96
C GLN A 150 21.77 0.68 39.48
N GLU A 151 21.52 1.03 38.22
CA GLU A 151 21.97 2.32 37.65
C GLU A 151 20.91 3.41 37.70
N ILE A 152 19.67 3.09 37.30
CA ILE A 152 18.54 4.02 37.35
C ILE A 152 17.98 4.12 38.78
N GLY A 153 18.04 3.02 39.54
CA GLY A 153 17.60 2.94 40.93
C GLY A 153 16.10 2.70 41.08
N LEU A 154 15.46 2.05 40.10
CA LEU A 154 14.08 1.62 40.22
C LEU A 154 13.99 0.45 41.23
N PRO A 155 13.05 0.48 42.20
CA PRO A 155 12.90 -0.63 43.14
C PRO A 155 12.66 -1.96 42.41
N PRO A 156 13.28 -3.08 42.85
CA PRO A 156 13.11 -4.39 42.19
C PRO A 156 11.66 -4.81 41.98
N GLU A 157 10.76 -4.50 42.90
CA GLU A 157 9.32 -4.79 42.81
C GLU A 157 8.60 -4.02 41.69
N ARG A 158 9.26 -3.02 41.08
CA ARG A 158 8.76 -2.25 39.93
C ARG A 158 9.45 -2.63 38.61
N VAL A 159 10.33 -3.63 38.62
CA VAL A 159 10.97 -4.19 37.43
C VAL A 159 10.48 -5.63 37.25
N ILE A 160 9.47 -5.80 36.41
CA ILE A 160 8.79 -7.10 36.23
C ILE A 160 9.47 -7.89 35.11
N ARG A 161 9.78 -9.16 35.36
CA ARG A 161 10.31 -10.07 34.34
C ARG A 161 9.16 -10.80 33.65
N ILE A 162 9.10 -10.70 32.32
CA ILE A 162 8.09 -11.37 31.51
C ILE A 162 8.78 -12.42 30.62
N GLY A 163 8.35 -13.68 30.79
CA GLY A 163 8.84 -14.80 30.00
C GLY A 163 8.01 -15.07 28.75
N ASP A 164 8.21 -16.25 28.17
CA ASP A 164 7.42 -16.72 27.03
C ASP A 164 5.96 -17.03 27.44
N ASN A 165 5.06 -16.04 27.27
CA ASN A 165 3.65 -16.11 27.70
C ASN A 165 2.64 -16.36 26.56
N LYS A 166 3.10 -16.48 25.30
CA LYS A 166 2.25 -16.67 24.11
C LYS A 166 2.44 -18.04 23.43
N GLY A 167 2.75 -19.06 24.24
CA GLY A 167 2.71 -20.47 23.81
C GLY A 167 3.87 -20.90 22.91
N GLY A 168 5.04 -20.26 23.01
CA GLY A 168 6.25 -20.68 22.30
C GLY A 168 7.47 -19.84 22.65
N ARG A 169 8.66 -20.36 22.32
CA ARG A 169 9.92 -19.66 22.52
C ARG A 169 9.94 -18.32 21.79
N TYR A 170 10.37 -17.26 22.46
CA TYR A 170 10.38 -15.89 21.95
C TYR A 170 8.98 -15.33 21.62
N LYS A 171 7.92 -16.01 22.08
CA LYS A 171 6.56 -15.48 22.03
C LYS A 171 6.26 -14.89 23.40
N SER A 172 6.70 -13.65 23.59
CA SER A 172 6.57 -12.87 24.82
C SER A 172 6.05 -11.47 24.50
N ASP A 173 5.54 -10.74 25.49
CA ASP A 173 5.38 -9.29 25.38
C ASP A 173 6.74 -8.57 25.38
N ASN A 174 7.73 -9.10 26.10
CA ASN A 174 9.07 -8.53 26.18
C ASN A 174 10.06 -9.10 25.15
N PHE A 175 9.58 -9.72 24.08
CA PHE A 175 10.41 -10.11 22.93
C PHE A 175 9.76 -9.65 21.64
N TRP A 176 10.43 -8.74 20.94
CA TRP A 176 9.85 -8.05 19.80
C TRP A 176 10.41 -8.57 18.47
N MET A 177 9.51 -8.71 17.49
CA MET A 177 9.82 -9.01 16.10
C MET A 177 8.81 -8.31 15.19
N MET A 178 9.26 -7.86 14.00
CA MET A 178 8.41 -7.12 13.07
C MET A 178 7.30 -7.99 12.45
N ALA A 179 7.67 -9.19 12.01
CA ALA A 179 6.82 -10.13 11.28
C ALA A 179 7.15 -11.56 11.73
N ASP A 180 6.78 -12.58 10.96
CA ASP A 180 7.15 -13.97 11.29
C ASP A 180 8.65 -14.25 11.02
N THR A 181 9.34 -13.34 10.30
CA THR A 181 10.80 -13.33 10.08
C THR A 181 11.37 -11.92 10.16
N GLY A 182 12.68 -11.79 10.33
CA GLY A 182 13.43 -10.53 10.29
C GLY A 182 14.12 -10.16 11.62
N PRO A 183 14.61 -8.90 11.74
CA PRO A 183 15.29 -8.41 12.94
C PRO A 183 14.40 -8.51 14.18
N CYS A 184 14.97 -9.01 15.27
CA CYS A 184 14.28 -9.24 16.54
C CYS A 184 15.22 -9.15 17.74
N GLY A 185 14.64 -9.08 18.94
CA GLY A 185 15.38 -9.06 20.19
C GLY A 185 14.49 -8.89 21.42
N PRO A 186 15.06 -9.05 22.62
CA PRO A 186 14.38 -8.70 23.85
C PRO A 186 14.05 -7.21 23.88
N CYS A 187 13.02 -6.83 24.62
CA CYS A 187 12.68 -5.44 24.83
C CYS A 187 12.35 -5.16 26.30
N SER A 188 12.40 -3.89 26.66
CA SER A 188 11.98 -3.39 27.96
C SER A 188 10.94 -2.31 27.79
N GLU A 189 9.79 -2.49 28.42
CA GLU A 189 8.66 -1.57 28.30
C GLU A 189 8.50 -0.77 29.59
N ILE A 190 8.06 0.48 29.46
CA ILE A 190 7.77 1.37 30.58
C ILE A 190 6.26 1.57 30.63
N PHE A 191 5.67 1.33 31.79
CA PHE A 191 4.24 1.57 32.03
C PHE A 191 4.02 2.68 33.03
N TYR A 192 2.88 3.35 32.89
CA TYR A 192 2.36 4.33 33.84
C TYR A 192 1.18 3.76 34.63
N ASP A 193 1.22 3.87 35.96
CA ASP A 193 0.16 3.47 36.88
C ASP A 193 -0.80 4.63 37.17
N HIS A 194 -1.99 4.61 36.56
CA HIS A 194 -3.03 5.60 36.84
C HIS A 194 -3.54 5.55 38.30
N GLY A 195 -3.33 4.44 39.02
CA GLY A 195 -3.62 4.25 40.44
C GLY A 195 -4.80 3.32 40.71
N ASP A 196 -4.93 2.91 41.98
CA ASP A 196 -5.88 1.86 42.44
C ASP A 196 -7.37 2.15 42.17
N HIS A 197 -7.72 3.38 41.79
CA HIS A 197 -9.09 3.77 41.46
C HIS A 197 -9.51 3.38 40.04
N ILE A 198 -8.55 2.98 39.19
CA ILE A 198 -8.79 2.44 37.85
C ILE A 198 -8.61 0.91 37.90
N PRO A 199 -9.53 0.12 37.32
CA PRO A 199 -9.41 -1.34 37.31
C PRO A 199 -8.25 -1.81 36.43
N GLY A 200 -7.58 -2.88 36.84
CA GLY A 200 -6.47 -3.51 36.13
C GLY A 200 -5.29 -3.86 37.04
N GLY A 201 -4.53 -4.86 36.63
CA GLY A 201 -3.32 -5.34 37.31
C GLY A 201 -2.04 -4.97 36.54
N PRO A 202 -0.86 -5.08 37.19
CA PRO A 202 0.42 -4.81 36.55
C PRO A 202 0.67 -5.77 35.37
N PRO A 203 1.59 -5.46 34.44
CA PRO A 203 1.92 -6.33 33.33
C PRO A 203 2.38 -7.71 33.80
N GLY A 204 2.01 -8.76 33.07
CA GLY A 204 2.23 -10.16 33.43
C GLY A 204 1.25 -10.72 34.46
N SER A 205 0.30 -9.93 34.96
CA SER A 205 -0.75 -10.40 35.88
C SER A 205 -2.01 -10.84 35.12
N PRO A 206 -2.89 -11.66 35.73
CA PRO A 206 -4.17 -12.04 35.10
C PRO A 206 -5.10 -10.87 34.76
N GLU A 207 -4.86 -9.69 35.33
CA GLU A 207 -5.65 -8.47 35.13
C GLU A 207 -4.90 -7.42 34.28
N GLU A 208 -3.82 -7.81 33.58
CA GLU A 208 -2.94 -6.90 32.82
C GLU A 208 -3.65 -6.12 31.69
N ASP A 209 -4.75 -6.65 31.15
CA ASP A 209 -5.53 -6.01 30.08
C ASP A 209 -6.35 -4.78 30.54
N GLY A 210 -6.40 -4.52 31.84
CA GLY A 210 -7.13 -3.39 32.43
C GLY A 210 -6.57 -2.01 32.06
N ASP A 211 -7.26 -0.95 32.49
CA ASP A 211 -6.94 0.43 32.11
C ASP A 211 -5.97 1.12 33.08
N ARG A 212 -5.64 0.46 34.21
CA ARG A 212 -4.77 1.03 35.25
C ARG A 212 -3.33 1.23 34.81
N PHE A 213 -2.73 0.20 34.21
CA PHE A 213 -1.33 0.21 33.80
C PHE A 213 -1.26 0.32 32.29
N ILE A 214 -0.76 1.44 31.79
CA ILE A 214 -0.66 1.70 30.36
C ILE A 214 0.79 1.71 29.94
N GLU A 215 1.12 0.86 28.97
CA GLU A 215 2.41 0.87 28.28
C GLU A 215 2.55 2.20 27.52
N ILE A 216 3.58 2.97 27.88
CA ILE A 216 3.86 4.28 27.29
C ILE A 216 5.06 4.24 26.36
N TRP A 217 6.03 3.36 26.60
CA TRP A 217 7.25 3.32 25.79
C TRP A 217 7.86 1.92 25.78
N ASN A 218 8.08 1.37 24.58
CA ASN A 218 8.82 0.12 24.37
C ASN A 218 10.25 0.42 23.86
N ASN A 219 11.27 -0.15 24.52
CA ASN A 219 12.68 -0.11 24.12
C ASN A 219 13.11 -1.49 23.64
N VAL A 220 13.21 -1.67 22.32
CA VAL A 220 13.59 -2.92 21.66
C VAL A 220 15.09 -2.96 21.40
N PHE A 221 15.71 -4.06 21.86
CA PHE A 221 17.14 -4.31 21.74
C PHE A 221 17.40 -5.35 20.65
N MET A 222 17.26 -4.92 19.40
CA MET A 222 17.45 -5.80 18.25
C MET A 222 18.91 -6.27 18.18
N GLN A 223 19.10 -7.57 18.30
CA GLN A 223 20.41 -8.20 18.29
C GLN A 223 20.42 -9.53 17.53
N PHE A 224 19.24 -9.97 17.07
CA PHE A 224 19.07 -11.20 16.31
C PHE A 224 18.27 -10.96 15.02
N ASN A 225 18.37 -11.89 14.09
CA ASN A 225 17.52 -12.02 12.91
C ASN A 225 16.91 -13.43 12.91
N MET A 226 15.59 -13.51 12.86
CA MET A 226 14.83 -14.76 12.83
C MET A 226 14.50 -15.16 11.40
N ASP A 227 14.79 -16.40 11.03
CA ASP A 227 14.42 -16.98 9.73
C ASP A 227 13.06 -17.69 9.76
N GLU A 228 12.61 -18.19 8.60
CA GLU A 228 11.32 -18.87 8.42
C GLU A 228 11.15 -20.14 9.27
N THR A 229 12.25 -20.74 9.73
CA THR A 229 12.25 -21.93 10.60
C THR A 229 12.13 -21.57 12.08
N GLY A 230 12.20 -20.28 12.42
CA GLY A 230 12.30 -19.77 13.78
C GLY A 230 13.71 -19.79 14.35
N ALA A 231 14.73 -20.12 13.54
CA ALA A 231 16.12 -20.05 13.98
C ALA A 231 16.57 -18.59 14.06
N VAL A 232 17.30 -18.25 15.14
CA VAL A 232 17.81 -16.90 15.38
C VAL A 232 19.31 -16.84 15.13
N THR A 233 19.75 -15.82 14.39
CA THR A 233 21.15 -15.54 14.09
C THR A 233 21.53 -14.14 14.57
N PRO A 234 22.74 -13.89 15.08
CA PRO A 234 23.14 -12.55 15.51
C PRO A 234 23.12 -11.53 14.36
N LEU A 235 22.65 -10.31 14.64
CA LEU A 235 22.79 -9.19 13.70
C LEU A 235 24.26 -8.75 13.58
N PRO A 236 24.67 -8.12 12.46
CA PRO A 236 26.02 -7.59 12.29
C PRO A 236 26.42 -6.57 13.37
N ALA A 237 25.44 -5.81 13.87
CA ALA A 237 25.58 -4.92 15.01
C ALA A 237 24.27 -4.85 15.80
N PRO A 238 24.32 -4.82 17.15
CA PRO A 238 23.13 -4.56 17.97
C PRO A 238 22.57 -3.16 17.69
N CYS A 239 21.25 -3.08 17.62
CA CYS A 239 20.53 -1.85 17.29
C CYS A 239 19.45 -1.58 18.35
N VAL A 240 19.11 -0.30 18.50
CA VAL A 240 18.00 0.13 19.34
C VAL A 240 16.87 0.61 18.43
N ASP A 241 15.68 0.10 18.70
CA ASP A 241 14.42 0.62 18.20
C ASP A 241 13.53 0.95 19.39
N THR A 242 12.87 2.10 19.36
CA THR A 242 11.93 2.46 20.42
C THR A 242 10.63 2.95 19.83
N GLY A 243 9.52 2.65 20.49
CA GLY A 243 8.21 3.19 20.16
C GLY A 243 7.50 3.71 21.40
N MET A 244 7.14 4.99 21.39
CA MET A 244 6.32 5.65 22.40
C MET A 244 5.05 6.19 21.75
N GLY A 245 3.88 5.84 22.29
CA GLY A 245 2.60 6.32 21.76
C GLY A 245 2.33 7.76 22.19
N LEU A 246 2.30 8.70 21.24
CA LEU A 246 2.12 10.13 21.53
C LEU A 246 0.81 10.40 22.28
N GLU A 247 -0.27 9.81 21.81
CA GLU A 247 -1.61 10.03 22.37
C GLU A 247 -1.72 9.49 23.80
N ARG A 248 -1.08 8.36 24.09
CA ARG A 248 -1.04 7.78 25.44
C ARG A 248 -0.26 8.68 26.40
N LEU A 249 0.92 9.14 25.98
CA LEU A 249 1.73 10.05 26.78
C LEU A 249 1.01 11.39 27.00
N ALA A 250 0.36 11.92 25.97
CA ALA A 250 -0.41 13.16 26.06
C ALA A 250 -1.56 13.06 27.06
N ALA A 251 -2.30 11.94 27.09
CA ALA A 251 -3.35 11.73 28.08
C ALA A 251 -2.80 11.87 29.51
N ILE A 252 -1.67 11.24 29.79
CA ILE A 252 -1.02 11.30 31.11
C ILE A 252 -0.57 12.73 31.45
N LEU A 253 0.12 13.40 30.52
CA LEU A 253 0.67 14.75 30.75
C LEU A 253 -0.38 15.85 30.80
N GLN A 254 -1.55 15.62 30.20
CA GLN A 254 -2.71 16.52 30.29
C GLN A 254 -3.66 16.13 31.43
N HIS A 255 -3.31 15.10 32.21
CA HIS A 255 -4.05 14.61 33.36
C HIS A 255 -5.48 14.14 33.03
N VAL A 256 -5.64 13.54 31.85
CA VAL A 256 -6.88 12.89 31.40
C VAL A 256 -6.67 11.38 31.29
N HIS A 257 -7.75 10.61 31.32
CA HIS A 257 -7.64 9.15 31.30
C HIS A 257 -7.76 8.59 29.88
N SER A 258 -8.61 9.18 29.05
CA SER A 258 -8.79 8.73 27.67
C SER A 258 -7.94 9.54 26.70
N ASN A 259 -7.37 8.85 25.71
CA ASN A 259 -6.70 9.50 24.58
C ASN A 259 -7.63 10.47 23.84
N TYR A 260 -8.95 10.25 23.88
CA TYR A 260 -9.95 11.11 23.22
C TYR A 260 -10.20 12.43 23.98
N GLU A 261 -9.62 12.60 25.16
CA GLU A 261 -9.76 13.81 25.98
C GLU A 261 -8.55 14.76 25.84
N ILE A 262 -7.52 14.37 25.08
CA ILE A 262 -6.36 15.23 24.82
C ILE A 262 -6.75 16.40 23.92
N ASP A 263 -6.01 17.51 24.00
CA ASP A 263 -6.20 18.73 23.21
C ASP A 263 -6.47 18.50 21.71
N LEU A 264 -5.70 17.61 21.07
CA LEU A 264 -5.90 17.26 19.66
C LEU A 264 -7.27 16.64 19.38
N PHE A 265 -7.69 15.67 20.19
CA PHE A 265 -8.98 14.99 20.01
C PHE A 265 -10.15 15.84 20.47
N ASP A 266 -9.99 16.62 21.56
CA ASP A 266 -11.00 17.57 22.03
C ASP A 266 -11.37 18.57 20.92
N ALA A 267 -10.37 19.11 20.20
CA ALA A 267 -10.60 19.99 19.07
C ALA A 267 -11.36 19.29 17.93
N LEU A 268 -10.96 18.06 17.55
CA LEU A 268 -11.60 17.31 16.46
C LEU A 268 -13.00 16.79 16.82
N ILE A 269 -13.23 16.40 18.08
CA ILE A 269 -14.55 16.01 18.59
C ILE A 269 -15.50 17.21 18.58
N LYS A 270 -15.03 18.40 18.97
CA LYS A 270 -15.82 19.65 18.85
C LYS A 270 -16.14 19.99 17.39
N ALA A 271 -15.21 19.76 16.47
CA ALA A 271 -15.47 19.93 15.03
C ALA A 271 -16.51 18.92 14.52
N ALA A 272 -16.38 17.64 14.88
CA ALA A 272 -17.36 16.62 14.55
C ALA A 272 -18.75 16.95 15.14
N ALA A 273 -18.80 17.42 16.39
CA ALA A 273 -20.03 17.83 17.07
C ALA A 273 -20.70 19.02 16.37
N ARG A 274 -19.92 20.01 15.93
CA ARG A 274 -20.38 21.15 15.13
C ARG A 274 -21.06 20.69 13.84
N GLU A 275 -20.40 19.80 13.09
CA GLU A 275 -20.89 19.32 11.80
C GLU A 275 -22.04 18.29 11.91
N THR A 276 -22.20 17.64 13.05
CA THR A 276 -23.29 16.68 13.32
C THR A 276 -24.42 17.25 14.17
N HIS A 277 -24.28 18.49 14.66
CA HIS A 277 -25.20 19.17 15.57
C HIS A 277 -25.45 18.45 16.90
N ILE A 278 -24.46 17.70 17.38
CA ILE A 278 -24.53 16.98 18.65
C ILE A 278 -23.97 17.84 19.78
N THR A 279 -24.72 17.97 20.86
CA THR A 279 -24.28 18.72 22.06
C THR A 279 -23.56 17.85 23.08
N ASP A 280 -23.84 16.54 23.09
CA ASP A 280 -23.17 15.58 23.96
C ASP A 280 -21.82 15.15 23.34
N LEU A 281 -20.74 15.79 23.79
CA LEU A 281 -19.38 15.52 23.33
C LEU A 281 -18.86 14.14 23.77
N THR A 282 -19.52 13.46 24.70
CA THR A 282 -19.10 12.13 25.18
C THR A 282 -19.54 11.00 24.25
N ASN A 283 -20.37 11.30 23.23
CA ASN A 283 -20.91 10.31 22.32
C ASN A 283 -19.79 9.55 21.57
N PRO A 284 -19.75 8.20 21.64
CA PRO A 284 -18.74 7.39 20.96
C PRO A 284 -18.60 7.65 19.45
N SER A 285 -19.69 8.03 18.78
CA SER A 285 -19.66 8.31 17.33
C SER A 285 -18.80 9.52 16.98
N LEU A 286 -18.72 10.53 17.86
CA LEU A 286 -17.84 11.68 17.65
C LEU A 286 -16.36 11.30 17.73
N LYS A 287 -16.02 10.37 18.64
CA LYS A 287 -14.67 9.80 18.77
C LYS A 287 -14.24 9.06 17.52
N VAL A 288 -15.14 8.24 16.95
CA VAL A 288 -14.88 7.52 15.68
C VAL A 288 -14.64 8.49 14.53
N ILE A 289 -15.47 9.52 14.40
CA ILE A 289 -15.33 10.54 13.34
C ILE A 289 -13.99 11.28 13.49
N ALA A 290 -13.64 11.69 14.71
CA ALA A 290 -12.40 12.41 15.01
C ALA A 290 -11.13 11.58 14.76
N ASP A 291 -11.13 10.29 15.07
CA ASP A 291 -10.01 9.39 14.73
C ASP A 291 -9.90 9.19 13.22
N HIS A 292 -11.01 8.88 12.56
CA HIS A 292 -11.01 8.50 11.15
C HIS A 292 -10.66 9.66 10.21
N ILE A 293 -10.95 10.92 10.57
CA ILE A 293 -10.51 12.06 9.74
C ILE A 293 -8.98 12.14 9.67
N ARG A 294 -8.28 11.81 10.77
CA ARG A 294 -6.80 11.76 10.80
C ARG A 294 -6.28 10.70 9.83
N ALA A 295 -6.74 9.46 9.98
CA ALA A 295 -6.33 8.34 9.13
C ALA A 295 -6.57 8.61 7.63
N THR A 296 -7.78 9.06 7.30
CA THR A 296 -8.21 9.19 5.91
C THR A 296 -7.54 10.37 5.20
N ALA A 297 -7.32 11.48 5.90
CA ALA A 297 -6.62 12.63 5.36
C ALA A 297 -5.15 12.33 5.06
N PHE A 298 -4.44 11.64 5.97
CA PHE A 298 -3.06 11.19 5.73
C PHE A 298 -2.98 10.21 4.57
N LEU A 299 -3.90 9.25 4.46
CA LEU A 299 -3.93 8.32 3.34
C LEU A 299 -4.10 9.03 1.98
N VAL A 300 -4.99 10.04 1.89
CA VAL A 300 -5.12 10.84 0.67
C VAL A 300 -3.83 11.63 0.38
N ALA A 301 -3.24 12.23 1.41
CA ALA A 301 -2.01 13.00 1.28
C ALA A 301 -0.84 12.14 0.78
N ASP A 302 -0.79 10.87 1.22
CA ASP A 302 0.19 9.86 0.80
C ASP A 302 -0.16 9.17 -0.54
N GLY A 303 -1.16 9.70 -1.26
CA GLY A 303 -1.49 9.24 -2.61
C GLY A 303 -2.31 7.95 -2.68
N VAL A 304 -2.97 7.57 -1.58
CA VAL A 304 -3.97 6.51 -1.56
C VAL A 304 -5.35 7.17 -1.66
N PRO A 305 -6.07 7.06 -2.79
CA PRO A 305 -7.47 7.43 -2.87
C PRO A 305 -8.41 6.23 -2.61
N PRO A 306 -9.68 6.47 -2.23
CA PRO A 306 -10.65 5.40 -1.96
C PRO A 306 -10.91 4.53 -3.20
N SER A 307 -10.75 3.21 -3.10
CA SER A 307 -10.91 2.26 -4.22
C SER A 307 -11.63 0.97 -3.77
N ASN A 308 -11.84 0.02 -4.69
CA ASN A 308 -12.43 -1.28 -4.39
C ASN A 308 -11.41 -2.35 -3.94
N GLU A 309 -10.10 -2.08 -4.06
CA GLU A 309 -9.06 -3.10 -3.86
C GLU A 309 -7.84 -2.55 -3.13
N GLY A 310 -7.08 -3.45 -2.49
CA GLY A 310 -5.81 -3.13 -1.83
C GLY A 310 -5.95 -2.04 -0.76
N ARG A 311 -5.00 -1.11 -0.74
CA ARG A 311 -4.95 -0.01 0.25
C ARG A 311 -6.13 0.97 0.11
N GLY A 312 -6.57 1.23 -1.11
CA GLY A 312 -7.72 2.11 -1.36
C GLY A 312 -9.05 1.52 -0.86
N TYR A 313 -9.18 0.19 -0.82
CA TYR A 313 -10.31 -0.48 -0.16
C TYR A 313 -10.34 -0.20 1.35
N VAL A 314 -9.19 -0.31 2.03
CA VAL A 314 -9.11 -0.02 3.47
C VAL A 314 -9.45 1.44 3.76
N GLN A 315 -8.91 2.37 2.98
CA GLN A 315 -9.25 3.79 3.13
C GLN A 315 -10.75 4.05 2.95
N ARG A 316 -11.35 3.48 1.90
CA ARG A 316 -12.79 3.58 1.65
C ARG A 316 -13.59 3.06 2.84
N ARG A 317 -13.18 1.93 3.43
CA ARG A 317 -13.81 1.35 4.62
C ARG A 317 -13.76 2.31 5.82
N ILE A 318 -12.61 2.95 6.09
CA ILE A 318 -12.47 3.93 7.19
C ILE A 318 -13.38 5.15 6.95
N ILE A 319 -13.38 5.70 5.73
CA ILE A 319 -14.26 6.83 5.35
C ILE A 319 -15.73 6.48 5.57
N ARG A 320 -16.19 5.35 5.02
CA ARG A 320 -17.59 4.92 5.12
C ARG A 320 -18.03 4.64 6.55
N ARG A 321 -17.13 4.13 7.40
CA ARG A 321 -17.39 3.99 8.83
C ARG A 321 -17.63 5.34 9.50
N ALA A 322 -16.78 6.34 9.24
CA ALA A 322 -16.98 7.69 9.80
C ALA A 322 -18.31 8.31 9.36
N ILE A 323 -18.64 8.21 8.07
CA ILE A 323 -19.90 8.73 7.51
C ILE A 323 -21.11 8.03 8.14
N ARG A 324 -21.07 6.71 8.33
CA ARG A 324 -22.13 5.95 8.99
C ARG A 324 -22.35 6.42 10.44
N HIS A 325 -21.28 6.73 11.18
CA HIS A 325 -21.41 7.33 12.51
C HIS A 325 -22.05 8.72 12.45
N GLY A 326 -21.73 9.55 11.45
CA GLY A 326 -22.45 10.80 11.20
C GLY A 326 -23.94 10.59 10.90
N TYR A 327 -24.25 9.61 10.04
CA TYR A 327 -25.63 9.24 9.72
C TYR A 327 -26.42 8.76 10.93
N LYS A 328 -25.79 7.97 11.82
CA LYS A 328 -26.34 7.54 13.11
C LYS A 328 -26.66 8.73 14.02
N LEU A 329 -25.87 9.79 13.96
CA LEU A 329 -26.10 11.05 14.67
C LEU A 329 -27.13 11.98 13.99
N GLY A 330 -27.70 11.56 12.85
CA GLY A 330 -28.73 12.31 12.13
C GLY A 330 -28.22 13.14 10.97
N GLN A 331 -26.92 13.12 10.65
CA GLN A 331 -26.36 13.86 9.52
C GLN A 331 -26.68 13.15 8.20
N LYS A 332 -27.47 13.81 7.35
CA LYS A 332 -27.94 13.29 6.05
C LYS A 332 -27.25 13.92 4.84
N THR A 333 -26.32 14.85 5.08
CA THR A 333 -25.59 15.56 4.03
C THR A 333 -24.07 15.45 4.25
N PRO A 334 -23.24 15.59 3.18
CA PRO A 334 -21.80 15.58 3.31
C PRO A 334 -21.28 16.57 4.38
N PHE A 335 -20.43 16.06 5.27
CA PHE A 335 -19.92 16.77 6.44
C PHE A 335 -18.47 16.42 6.78
N PHE A 336 -18.02 15.20 6.48
CA PHE A 336 -16.73 14.67 6.95
C PHE A 336 -15.53 15.44 6.37
N HIS A 337 -15.58 15.81 5.09
CA HIS A 337 -14.58 16.66 4.44
C HIS A 337 -14.45 18.05 5.09
N LYS A 338 -15.46 18.54 5.81
CA LYS A 338 -15.42 19.83 6.50
C LYS A 338 -14.56 19.82 7.75
N LEU A 339 -14.12 18.65 8.21
CA LEU A 339 -13.21 18.51 9.36
C LEU A 339 -11.74 18.66 8.94
N VAL A 340 -11.42 18.65 7.63
CA VAL A 340 -10.04 18.77 7.14
C VAL A 340 -9.36 20.07 7.60
N PRO A 341 -10.00 21.26 7.57
CA PRO A 341 -9.40 22.47 8.10
C PRO A 341 -9.07 22.39 9.60
N ASP A 342 -9.96 21.79 10.41
CA ASP A 342 -9.73 21.59 11.85
C ASP A 342 -8.53 20.64 12.07
N LEU A 343 -8.41 19.58 11.27
CA LEU A 343 -7.27 18.66 11.31
C LEU A 343 -5.96 19.35 10.92
N VAL A 344 -5.97 20.16 9.85
CA VAL A 344 -4.79 20.91 9.42
C VAL A 344 -4.34 21.89 10.50
N ALA A 345 -5.27 22.50 11.24
CA ALA A 345 -4.92 23.36 12.37
C ALA A 345 -4.20 22.61 13.49
N GLN A 346 -4.56 21.34 13.74
CA GLN A 346 -3.94 20.51 14.80
C GLN A 346 -2.61 19.86 14.38
N MET A 347 -2.48 19.47 13.11
CA MET A 347 -1.38 18.60 12.65
C MET A 347 -0.54 19.17 11.52
N GLY A 348 -1.02 20.20 10.79
CA GLY A 348 -0.38 20.71 9.58
C GLY A 348 1.02 21.30 9.78
N ALA A 349 1.32 21.83 10.97
CA ALA A 349 2.66 22.32 11.30
C ALA A 349 3.70 21.20 11.42
N ALA A 350 3.32 20.05 11.99
CA ALA A 350 4.18 18.87 12.09
C ALA A 350 4.24 18.10 10.76
N TYR A 351 3.19 18.21 9.94
CA TYR A 351 3.05 17.51 8.66
C TYR A 351 2.68 18.49 7.54
N PRO A 352 3.65 19.27 7.00
CA PRO A 352 3.35 20.32 6.01
C PRO A 352 2.64 19.82 4.75
N HIS A 353 2.97 18.61 4.29
CA HIS A 353 2.33 17.98 3.13
C HIS A 353 0.81 17.79 3.31
N LEU A 354 0.33 17.64 4.55
CA LEU A 354 -1.10 17.56 4.87
C LEU A 354 -1.78 18.91 4.62
N ALA A 355 -1.13 20.01 5.02
CA ALA A 355 -1.63 21.37 4.82
C ALA A 355 -1.60 21.77 3.34
N GLU A 356 -0.50 21.46 2.64
CA GLU A 356 -0.33 21.73 1.21
C GLU A 356 -1.40 21.01 0.36
N GLN A 357 -1.81 19.81 0.76
CA GLN A 357 -2.81 19.01 0.04
C GLN A 357 -4.25 19.16 0.55
N ALA A 358 -4.51 20.07 1.51
CA ALA A 358 -5.81 20.17 2.19
C ALA A 358 -7.01 20.25 1.23
N GLN A 359 -6.92 21.05 0.16
CA GLN A 359 -7.99 21.18 -0.84
C GLN A 359 -8.27 19.86 -1.59
N ARG A 360 -7.21 19.14 -1.98
CA ARG A 360 -7.33 17.83 -2.62
C ARG A 360 -7.95 16.81 -1.68
N ILE A 361 -7.54 16.81 -0.41
CA ILE A 361 -8.08 15.92 0.62
C ILE A 361 -9.57 16.18 0.80
N MET A 362 -9.98 17.44 0.95
CA MET A 362 -11.39 17.83 1.06
C MET A 362 -12.21 17.32 -0.13
N GLU A 363 -11.72 17.51 -1.36
CA GLU A 363 -12.45 17.10 -2.56
C GLU A 363 -12.58 15.57 -2.67
N VAL A 364 -11.51 14.83 -2.40
CA VAL A 364 -11.54 13.35 -2.42
C VAL A 364 -12.53 12.81 -1.39
N LEU A 365 -12.52 13.36 -0.17
CA LEU A 365 -13.46 12.94 0.88
C LEU A 365 -14.90 13.32 0.52
N ARG A 366 -15.14 14.54 0.02
CA ARG A 366 -16.46 15.01 -0.39
C ARG A 366 -17.09 14.11 -1.46
N LEU A 367 -16.32 13.74 -2.49
CA LEU A 367 -16.80 12.87 -3.57
C LEU A 367 -17.14 11.46 -3.07
N GLU A 368 -16.34 10.89 -2.16
CA GLU A 368 -16.65 9.58 -1.56
C GLU A 368 -17.87 9.67 -0.63
N GLU A 369 -18.03 10.78 0.10
CA GLU A 369 -19.22 11.03 0.92
C GLU A 369 -20.49 11.07 0.09
N GLU A 370 -20.53 11.90 -0.95
CA GLU A 370 -21.70 12.06 -1.83
C GLU A 370 -22.12 10.71 -2.42
N ARG A 371 -21.14 9.97 -2.95
CA ARG A 371 -21.38 8.62 -3.51
C ARG A 371 -21.90 7.63 -2.48
N PHE A 372 -21.40 7.70 -1.25
CA PHE A 372 -21.85 6.76 -0.23
C PHE A 372 -23.24 7.12 0.28
N TYR A 373 -23.56 8.41 0.44
CA TYR A 373 -24.90 8.85 0.83
C TYR A 373 -25.99 8.37 -0.13
N GLU A 374 -25.72 8.29 -1.44
CA GLU A 374 -26.65 7.74 -2.44
C GLU A 374 -27.10 6.30 -2.13
N THR A 375 -26.22 5.48 -1.56
CA THR A 375 -26.51 4.06 -1.28
C THR A 375 -26.67 3.76 0.21
N LEU A 376 -26.28 4.68 1.09
CA LEU A 376 -26.24 4.49 2.54
C LEU A 376 -27.63 4.24 3.11
N GLU A 377 -28.61 5.07 2.73
CA GLU A 377 -29.97 4.96 3.24
C GLU A 377 -30.61 3.62 2.86
N VAL A 378 -30.51 3.22 1.60
CA VAL A 378 -31.03 1.94 1.10
C VAL A 378 -30.32 0.76 1.75
N GLY A 379 -28.99 0.84 1.90
CA GLY A 379 -28.21 -0.20 2.56
C GLY A 379 -28.60 -0.38 4.04
N MET A 380 -28.83 0.73 4.77
CA MET A 380 -29.33 0.68 6.14
C MET A 380 -30.73 0.08 6.24
N GLN A 381 -31.64 0.41 5.31
CA GLN A 381 -32.98 -0.18 5.28
C GLN A 381 -32.93 -1.70 5.07
N ILE A 382 -32.15 -2.17 4.10
CA ILE A 382 -31.97 -3.62 3.84
C ILE A 382 -31.39 -4.32 5.08
N LEU A 383 -30.43 -3.69 5.74
CA LEU A 383 -29.82 -4.22 6.95
C LEU A 383 -30.83 -4.26 8.10
N ASP A 384 -31.63 -3.22 8.29
CA ASP A 384 -32.66 -3.16 9.32
C ASP A 384 -33.77 -4.21 9.11
N GLU A 385 -34.19 -4.43 7.87
CA GLU A 385 -35.14 -5.48 7.49
C GLU A 385 -34.57 -6.86 7.75
N ALA A 386 -33.31 -7.11 7.36
CA ALA A 386 -32.64 -8.39 7.57
C ALA A 386 -32.38 -8.71 9.04
N LEU A 387 -32.29 -7.68 9.89
CA LEU A 387 -32.08 -7.78 11.33
C LEU A 387 -33.39 -7.63 12.14
N ALA A 388 -34.55 -7.60 11.49
CA ALA A 388 -35.84 -7.49 12.18
C ALA A 388 -36.23 -8.82 12.86
N GLY A 389 -36.87 -8.73 14.04
CA GLY A 389 -37.35 -9.90 14.79
C GLY A 389 -36.28 -10.54 15.68
N GLU A 390 -36.36 -11.87 15.90
CA GLU A 390 -35.44 -12.63 16.76
C GLU A 390 -34.20 -13.16 16.00
N VAL A 391 -33.70 -12.41 15.02
CA VAL A 391 -32.52 -12.79 14.24
C VAL A 391 -31.26 -12.57 15.06
N LYS A 392 -30.38 -13.58 15.15
CA LYS A 392 -29.08 -13.50 15.86
C LYS A 392 -27.87 -13.30 14.94
N VAL A 393 -28.04 -13.61 13.65
CA VAL A 393 -26.96 -13.64 12.66
C VAL A 393 -27.45 -13.02 11.36
N LEU A 394 -26.72 -12.04 10.82
CA LEU A 394 -26.96 -11.51 9.48
C LEU A 394 -26.53 -12.55 8.43
N PRO A 395 -27.43 -12.98 7.53
CA PRO A 395 -27.09 -13.95 6.48
C PRO A 395 -25.96 -13.45 5.55
N GLY A 396 -25.04 -14.35 5.19
CA GLY A 396 -23.85 -14.00 4.42
C GLY A 396 -24.14 -13.55 2.99
N ASP A 397 -25.23 -14.03 2.38
CA ASP A 397 -25.72 -13.60 1.06
C ASP A 397 -26.29 -12.17 1.10
N VAL A 398 -26.96 -11.80 2.19
CA VAL A 398 -27.42 -10.42 2.43
C VAL A 398 -26.23 -9.50 2.66
N ALA A 399 -25.26 -9.91 3.49
CA ALA A 399 -24.02 -9.16 3.69
C ALA A 399 -23.24 -8.99 2.38
N PHE A 400 -23.21 -10.03 1.53
CA PHE A 400 -22.60 -9.98 0.21
C PHE A 400 -23.35 -9.02 -0.72
N LYS A 401 -24.68 -9.06 -0.75
CA LYS A 401 -25.51 -8.14 -1.55
C LYS A 401 -25.27 -6.68 -1.12
N LEU A 402 -25.23 -6.42 0.18
CA LEU A 402 -24.90 -5.11 0.76
C LEU A 402 -23.52 -4.63 0.28
N HIS A 403 -22.51 -5.50 0.33
CA HIS A 403 -21.16 -5.21 -0.13
C HIS A 403 -21.08 -4.96 -1.64
N ASP A 404 -21.54 -5.91 -2.45
CA ASP A 404 -21.34 -5.94 -3.90
C ASP A 404 -22.23 -4.93 -4.63
N THR A 405 -23.51 -4.85 -4.24
CA THR A 405 -24.50 -4.00 -4.94
C THR A 405 -24.50 -2.57 -4.39
N PHE A 406 -24.48 -2.43 -3.07
CA PHE A 406 -24.72 -1.14 -2.40
C PHE A 406 -23.45 -0.51 -1.82
N GLY A 407 -22.31 -1.19 -1.92
CA GLY A 407 -21.05 -0.70 -1.38
C GLY A 407 -21.02 -0.64 0.14
N PHE A 408 -21.80 -1.45 0.84
CA PHE A 408 -21.74 -1.57 2.30
C PHE A 408 -20.65 -2.56 2.70
N PRO A 409 -19.47 -2.12 3.19
CA PRO A 409 -18.40 -3.05 3.53
C PRO A 409 -18.87 -4.06 4.58
N LEU A 410 -18.38 -5.31 4.52
CA LEU A 410 -18.73 -6.35 5.50
C LEU A 410 -18.50 -5.86 6.94
N ASP A 411 -17.41 -5.13 7.17
CA ASP A 411 -17.06 -4.57 8.47
C ASP A 411 -18.09 -3.54 8.98
N LEU A 412 -18.75 -2.82 8.07
CA LEU A 412 -19.80 -1.87 8.44
C LEU A 412 -21.07 -2.60 8.86
N SER A 413 -21.42 -3.68 8.15
CA SER A 413 -22.50 -4.59 8.55
C SER A 413 -22.18 -5.24 9.90
N ALA A 414 -20.93 -5.67 10.11
CA ALA A 414 -20.47 -6.24 11.37
C ALA A 414 -20.52 -5.23 12.53
N ASP A 415 -20.14 -3.97 12.29
CA ASP A 415 -20.23 -2.89 13.30
C ASP A 415 -21.68 -2.66 13.73
N VAL A 416 -22.64 -2.62 12.79
CA VAL A 416 -24.07 -2.50 13.10
C VAL A 416 -24.57 -3.74 13.87
N CYS A 417 -24.19 -4.95 13.45
CA CYS A 417 -24.58 -6.18 14.15
C CYS A 417 -24.06 -6.18 15.58
N ARG A 418 -22.78 -5.85 15.80
CA ARG A 418 -22.15 -5.80 17.13
C ARG A 418 -22.87 -4.84 18.06
N GLU A 419 -23.23 -3.63 17.59
CA GLU A 419 -23.99 -2.66 18.39
C GLU A 419 -25.36 -3.19 18.85
N ARG A 420 -25.91 -4.19 18.15
CA ARG A 420 -27.18 -4.87 18.47
C ARG A 420 -26.99 -6.22 19.19
N GLY A 421 -25.74 -6.60 19.50
CA GLY A 421 -25.44 -7.92 20.08
C GLY A 421 -25.61 -9.09 19.11
N LEU A 422 -25.51 -8.83 17.81
CA LEU A 422 -25.68 -9.80 16.71
C LEU A 422 -24.34 -10.08 16.03
N THR A 423 -24.27 -11.17 15.25
CA THR A 423 -23.09 -11.51 14.44
C THR A 423 -23.40 -11.49 12.94
N VAL A 424 -22.36 -11.60 12.11
CA VAL A 424 -22.49 -11.75 10.65
C VAL A 424 -22.00 -13.14 10.26
N ASP A 425 -22.71 -13.79 9.34
CA ASP A 425 -22.24 -15.04 8.72
C ASP A 425 -21.12 -14.75 7.71
N SER A 426 -19.90 -14.58 8.22
CA SER A 426 -18.71 -14.35 7.40
C SER A 426 -18.40 -15.50 6.45
N ALA A 427 -18.70 -16.75 6.86
CA ALA A 427 -18.47 -17.93 6.02
C ALA A 427 -19.40 -17.93 4.80
N GLY A 428 -20.68 -17.58 5.00
CA GLY A 428 -21.63 -17.40 3.90
C GLY A 428 -21.24 -16.25 2.96
N PHE A 429 -20.73 -15.15 3.50
CA PHE A 429 -20.21 -14.02 2.72
C PHE A 429 -19.02 -14.44 1.84
N ASP A 430 -18.04 -15.13 2.43
CA ASP A 430 -16.84 -15.60 1.72
C ASP A 430 -17.19 -16.61 0.62
N ALA A 431 -18.17 -17.49 0.86
CA ALA A 431 -18.68 -18.41 -0.14
C ALA A 431 -19.32 -17.68 -1.33
N ALA A 432 -20.12 -16.63 -1.07
CA ALA A 432 -20.71 -15.80 -2.12
C ALA A 432 -19.65 -15.03 -2.93
N MET A 433 -18.66 -14.44 -2.26
CA MET A 433 -17.50 -13.80 -2.89
C MET A 433 -16.70 -14.76 -3.78
N ALA A 434 -16.45 -15.99 -3.29
CA ALA A 434 -15.73 -17.00 -4.04
C ALA A 434 -16.51 -17.45 -5.29
N HIS A 435 -17.83 -17.60 -5.17
CA HIS A 435 -18.70 -17.94 -6.29
C HIS A 435 -18.65 -16.86 -7.38
N GLN A 436 -18.68 -15.57 -7.02
CA GLN A 436 -18.58 -14.46 -7.96
C GLN A 436 -17.21 -14.44 -8.66
N LYS A 437 -16.11 -14.62 -7.92
CA LYS A 437 -14.75 -14.70 -8.49
C LYS A 437 -14.58 -15.87 -9.46
N ALA A 438 -15.15 -17.03 -9.15
CA ALA A 438 -15.09 -18.21 -10.01
C ALA A 438 -15.81 -17.97 -11.35
N GLN A 439 -16.97 -17.30 -11.33
CA GLN A 439 -17.69 -16.91 -12.54
C GLN A 439 -16.89 -15.91 -13.40
N GLY A 440 -16.16 -14.98 -12.78
CA GLY A 440 -15.29 -14.02 -13.48
C GLY A 440 -14.07 -14.66 -14.15
N ARG A 441 -13.50 -15.71 -13.55
CA ARG A 441 -12.33 -16.44 -14.09
C ARG A 441 -12.66 -17.35 -15.27
N ALA A 442 -13.86 -17.94 -15.29
CA ALA A 442 -14.32 -18.79 -16.40
C ALA A 442 -14.45 -18.05 -17.75
N ALA A 443 -14.37 -16.70 -17.75
CA ALA A 443 -14.39 -15.88 -18.96
C ALA A 443 -12.99 -15.62 -19.58
N GLY A 444 -11.89 -16.06 -18.96
CA GLY A 444 -10.52 -15.88 -19.46
C GLY A 444 -10.02 -17.07 -20.30
N LYS A 445 -9.58 -16.81 -21.54
CA LYS A 445 -9.00 -17.83 -22.45
C LYS A 445 -7.76 -18.51 -21.84
N PHE A 446 -7.61 -19.81 -22.12
CA PHE A 446 -6.51 -20.72 -21.75
C PHE A 446 -5.12 -20.04 -21.68
N LYS A 447 -4.61 -19.82 -20.47
CA LYS A 447 -3.16 -19.75 -20.15
C LYS A 447 -2.79 -21.10 -19.50
N MET A 448 -1.66 -21.69 -19.86
CA MET A 448 -1.12 -22.83 -19.11
C MET A 448 -0.64 -22.30 -17.74
N ASP A 449 -1.34 -22.67 -16.67
CA ASP A 449 -1.16 -22.19 -15.29
C ASP A 449 0.16 -22.67 -14.61
N LYS A 450 1.03 -23.42 -15.30
CA LYS A 450 2.24 -24.01 -14.70
C LYS A 450 3.49 -23.28 -15.18
N ALA A 451 4.21 -22.65 -14.25
CA ALA A 451 5.52 -22.07 -14.52
C ALA A 451 6.49 -23.15 -15.04
N LEU A 452 7.16 -22.88 -16.17
CA LEU A 452 8.15 -23.78 -16.73
C LEU A 452 9.45 -23.69 -15.92
N ASP A 453 9.95 -24.83 -15.47
CA ASP A 453 11.24 -24.92 -14.79
C ASP A 453 12.37 -24.92 -15.83
N TYR A 454 12.93 -23.74 -16.10
CA TYR A 454 14.04 -23.53 -17.04
C TYR A 454 15.32 -23.18 -16.29
N SER A 455 16.35 -24.01 -16.41
CA SER A 455 17.65 -23.85 -15.71
C SER A 455 18.80 -23.40 -16.61
N GLY A 456 18.54 -23.15 -17.90
CA GLY A 456 19.55 -22.67 -18.86
C GLY A 456 19.85 -21.16 -18.74
N ALA A 457 20.73 -20.67 -19.62
CA ALA A 457 21.09 -19.26 -19.71
C ALA A 457 19.96 -18.40 -20.33
N GLY A 458 19.95 -17.10 -20.03
CA GLY A 458 19.09 -16.13 -20.72
C GLY A 458 19.32 -16.09 -22.22
N ASN A 459 18.35 -15.54 -22.96
CA ASN A 459 18.43 -15.36 -24.40
C ASN A 459 18.42 -13.89 -24.82
N GLU A 460 19.20 -13.58 -25.86
CA GLU A 460 19.38 -12.22 -26.34
C GLU A 460 18.16 -11.75 -27.16
N PHE A 461 17.57 -10.63 -26.76
CA PHE A 461 16.47 -10.01 -27.50
C PHE A 461 17.01 -9.03 -28.55
N VAL A 462 16.89 -9.39 -29.83
CA VAL A 462 17.31 -8.58 -30.99
C VAL A 462 16.13 -7.85 -31.66
N GLY A 463 14.93 -8.01 -31.10
CA GLY A 463 13.66 -7.58 -31.70
C GLY A 463 13.42 -6.07 -31.75
N TYR A 464 14.32 -5.26 -31.19
CA TYR A 464 14.29 -3.80 -31.37
C TYR A 464 14.72 -3.37 -32.76
N GLU A 465 15.66 -4.10 -33.38
CA GLU A 465 16.26 -3.74 -34.67
C GLU A 465 15.87 -4.72 -35.78
N HIS A 466 15.62 -5.98 -35.43
CA HIS A 466 15.40 -7.06 -36.39
C HIS A 466 14.09 -7.80 -36.12
N LEU A 467 13.28 -8.00 -37.17
CA LEU A 467 12.07 -8.84 -37.11
C LEU A 467 12.33 -10.29 -37.56
N THR A 468 13.53 -10.56 -38.08
CA THR A 468 13.99 -11.87 -38.51
C THR A 468 15.37 -12.12 -37.93
N ALA A 469 15.61 -13.30 -37.38
CA ALA A 469 16.94 -13.72 -36.92
C ALA A 469 17.17 -15.21 -37.19
N THR A 470 18.38 -15.56 -37.63
CA THR A 470 18.85 -16.95 -37.62
C THR A 470 19.42 -17.26 -36.24
N THR A 471 18.95 -18.36 -35.63
CA THR A 471 19.20 -18.70 -34.22
C THR A 471 19.13 -20.22 -34.02
N GLU A 472 19.27 -20.68 -32.79
CA GLU A 472 19.26 -22.09 -32.42
C GLU A 472 18.22 -22.37 -31.33
N ILE A 473 17.58 -23.55 -31.37
CA ILE A 473 16.67 -24.01 -30.31
C ILE A 473 17.49 -24.55 -29.13
N ILE A 474 17.39 -23.90 -27.97
CA ILE A 474 18.12 -24.30 -26.75
C ILE A 474 17.28 -25.10 -25.76
N ALA A 475 15.95 -25.02 -25.84
CA ALA A 475 15.05 -25.89 -25.08
C ALA A 475 13.69 -26.02 -25.76
N ILE A 476 13.03 -27.16 -25.52
CA ILE A 476 11.68 -27.46 -25.98
C ILE A 476 10.87 -27.99 -24.80
N TYR A 477 9.66 -27.49 -24.64
CA TYR A 477 8.70 -28.00 -23.65
C TYR A 477 7.42 -28.47 -24.34
N ALA A 478 6.90 -29.62 -23.91
CA ALA A 478 5.59 -30.13 -24.28
C ALA A 478 4.82 -30.50 -23.00
N ASP A 479 3.56 -30.07 -22.89
CA ASP A 479 2.72 -30.28 -21.69
C ASP A 479 3.39 -29.86 -20.36
N GLY A 480 4.27 -28.86 -20.42
CA GLY A 480 5.01 -28.33 -19.28
C GLY A 480 6.25 -29.12 -18.87
N ALA A 481 6.61 -30.19 -19.59
CA ALA A 481 7.81 -30.98 -19.37
C ALA A 481 8.87 -30.70 -20.45
N SER A 482 10.15 -30.67 -20.04
CA SER A 482 11.27 -30.55 -20.98
C SER A 482 11.35 -31.80 -21.85
N VAL A 483 11.43 -31.61 -23.16
CA VAL A 483 11.56 -32.68 -24.17
C VAL A 483 12.72 -32.38 -25.11
N THR A 484 13.24 -33.41 -25.79
CA THR A 484 14.34 -33.25 -26.74
C THR A 484 13.87 -32.96 -28.17
N SER A 485 12.60 -33.27 -28.48
CA SER A 485 11.99 -32.95 -29.77
C SER A 485 10.49 -32.66 -29.67
N LEU A 486 9.97 -31.93 -30.64
CA LEU A 486 8.56 -31.68 -30.88
C LEU A 486 8.18 -32.28 -32.25
N LYS A 487 7.04 -32.97 -32.33
CA LYS A 487 6.53 -33.60 -33.55
C LYS A 487 5.36 -32.82 -34.14
N GLU A 488 5.13 -33.02 -35.43
CA GLU A 488 4.00 -32.43 -36.16
C GLU A 488 2.67 -32.59 -35.41
N GLY A 489 1.91 -31.49 -35.35
CA GLY A 489 0.63 -31.39 -34.65
C GLY A 489 0.73 -31.14 -33.15
N GLN A 490 1.92 -31.23 -32.54
CA GLN A 490 2.08 -30.99 -31.11
C GLN A 490 2.18 -29.50 -30.78
N ASN A 491 1.55 -29.13 -29.66
CA ASN A 491 1.75 -27.84 -29.04
C ASN A 491 3.00 -27.88 -28.15
N GLY A 492 3.71 -26.77 -28.08
CA GLY A 492 4.89 -26.68 -27.23
C GLY A 492 5.35 -25.25 -27.00
N VAL A 493 6.44 -25.14 -26.26
CA VAL A 493 7.16 -23.89 -26.02
C VAL A 493 8.59 -24.07 -26.48
N LEU A 494 9.04 -23.21 -27.38
CA LEU A 494 10.44 -23.15 -27.81
C LEU A 494 11.18 -22.06 -27.03
N VAL A 495 12.41 -22.34 -26.61
CA VAL A 495 13.37 -21.33 -26.15
C VAL A 495 14.49 -21.27 -27.17
N LEU A 496 14.79 -20.07 -27.67
CA LEU A 496 15.81 -19.81 -28.69
C LEU A 496 17.03 -19.14 -28.05
N ALA A 497 18.22 -19.31 -28.63
CA ALA A 497 19.46 -18.68 -28.14
C ALA A 497 19.41 -17.13 -28.24
N SER A 498 18.88 -16.62 -29.34
CA SER A 498 18.48 -15.22 -29.53
C SER A 498 17.09 -15.17 -30.18
N THR A 499 16.33 -14.11 -29.92
CA THR A 499 14.98 -13.98 -30.46
C THR A 499 14.63 -12.54 -30.91
N PRO A 500 13.96 -12.39 -32.07
CA PRO A 500 13.33 -11.15 -32.46
C PRO A 500 11.94 -10.94 -31.83
N PHE A 501 11.36 -11.94 -31.16
CA PHE A 501 10.02 -11.90 -30.59
C PHE A 501 10.00 -11.21 -29.23
N TYR A 502 9.17 -10.17 -29.08
CA TYR A 502 8.95 -9.49 -27.83
C TYR A 502 8.04 -10.34 -26.95
N GLY A 503 8.47 -10.60 -25.72
CA GLY A 503 7.65 -11.29 -24.72
C GLY A 503 6.68 -10.33 -24.02
N GLU A 504 5.43 -10.78 -23.81
CA GLU A 504 4.39 -10.01 -23.12
C GLU A 504 4.91 -9.32 -21.85
N SER A 505 4.88 -7.99 -21.84
CA SER A 505 5.39 -7.17 -20.74
C SER A 505 5.03 -5.70 -20.92
N GLY A 506 4.85 -4.97 -19.81
CA GLY A 506 4.55 -3.53 -19.84
C GLY A 506 3.20 -3.18 -20.49
N GLY A 507 2.24 -4.11 -20.45
CA GLY A 507 0.95 -3.98 -21.13
C GLY A 507 0.96 -4.35 -22.61
N GLN A 508 2.14 -4.44 -23.25
CA GLN A 508 2.28 -4.92 -24.63
C GLN A 508 2.16 -6.45 -24.67
N VAL A 509 1.29 -6.96 -25.54
CA VAL A 509 1.12 -8.40 -25.81
C VAL A 509 2.37 -8.99 -26.47
N GLY A 510 2.57 -10.29 -26.26
CA GLY A 510 3.64 -11.05 -26.89
C GLY A 510 3.50 -11.09 -28.41
N ASP A 511 4.64 -11.18 -29.12
CA ASP A 511 4.60 -11.34 -30.56
C ASP A 511 4.17 -12.76 -30.99
N SER A 512 3.54 -12.79 -32.16
CA SER A 512 3.26 -14.00 -32.94
C SER A 512 4.08 -14.00 -34.23
N GLY A 513 4.18 -15.16 -34.87
CA GLY A 513 5.01 -15.34 -36.06
C GLY A 513 5.32 -16.80 -36.34
N ALA A 514 6.51 -17.07 -36.86
CA ALA A 514 6.94 -18.41 -37.19
C ALA A 514 8.41 -18.65 -36.84
N VAL A 515 8.73 -19.87 -36.45
CA VAL A 515 10.09 -20.40 -36.35
C VAL A 515 10.19 -21.57 -37.32
N PHE A 516 11.12 -21.52 -38.27
CA PHE A 516 11.19 -22.52 -39.33
C PHE A 516 12.62 -22.84 -39.78
N CYS A 517 12.77 -24.01 -40.38
CA CYS A 517 13.96 -24.48 -41.07
C CYS A 517 13.53 -25.26 -42.32
N ASP A 518 14.47 -25.83 -43.07
CA ASP A 518 14.18 -26.51 -44.35
C ASP A 518 13.14 -27.64 -44.24
N HIS A 519 12.98 -28.24 -43.05
CA HIS A 519 12.15 -29.43 -42.85
C HIS A 519 11.07 -29.27 -41.77
N ALA A 520 10.94 -28.11 -41.14
CA ALA A 520 9.97 -27.89 -40.06
C ALA A 520 9.45 -26.45 -39.98
N LEU A 521 8.19 -26.29 -39.56
CA LEU A 521 7.52 -25.00 -39.38
C LEU A 521 6.72 -24.99 -38.07
N PHE A 522 7.17 -24.20 -37.12
CA PHE A 522 6.49 -23.93 -35.87
C PHE A 522 5.79 -22.58 -35.92
N GLU A 523 4.47 -22.57 -35.78
CA GLU A 523 3.67 -21.34 -35.74
C GLU A 523 3.63 -20.84 -34.29
N VAL A 524 4.25 -19.68 -34.05
CA VAL A 524 4.26 -19.02 -32.74
C VAL A 524 2.97 -18.22 -32.61
N ALA A 525 2.11 -18.64 -31.69
CA ALA A 525 0.85 -17.96 -31.40
C ALA A 525 1.06 -16.80 -30.42
N ASP A 526 2.00 -16.94 -29.48
CA ASP A 526 2.26 -15.97 -28.41
C ASP A 526 3.68 -16.13 -27.85
N THR A 527 4.25 -15.05 -27.33
CA THR A 527 5.59 -15.05 -26.71
C THR A 527 5.50 -14.51 -25.29
N GLN A 528 5.93 -15.30 -24.31
CA GLN A 528 5.84 -14.99 -22.88
C GLN A 528 7.23 -15.02 -22.24
N LYS A 529 7.41 -14.29 -21.13
CA LYS A 529 8.64 -14.39 -20.33
C LYS A 529 8.54 -15.57 -19.36
N ILE A 530 9.45 -16.54 -19.49
CA ILE A 530 9.61 -17.64 -18.52
C ILE A 530 10.37 -17.13 -17.28
N LYS A 531 11.41 -16.34 -17.51
CA LYS A 531 12.18 -15.56 -16.53
C LYS A 531 12.43 -14.16 -17.10
N ALA A 532 13.03 -13.26 -16.32
CA ALA A 532 13.25 -11.87 -16.73
C ALA A 532 13.94 -11.73 -18.10
N ASP A 533 14.87 -12.65 -18.38
CA ASP A 533 15.75 -12.74 -19.55
C ASP A 533 15.54 -14.02 -20.38
N VAL A 534 14.41 -14.72 -20.21
CA VAL A 534 14.09 -15.95 -20.96
C VAL A 534 12.74 -15.82 -21.67
N PHE A 535 12.77 -15.73 -22.99
CA PHE A 535 11.58 -15.67 -23.86
C PHE A 535 11.15 -17.08 -24.31
N GLY A 536 9.91 -17.45 -23.98
CA GLY A 536 9.25 -18.69 -24.39
C GLY A 536 8.24 -18.44 -25.51
N HIS A 537 8.40 -19.18 -26.61
CA HIS A 537 7.58 -19.06 -27.82
C HIS A 537 6.52 -20.14 -27.82
N HIS A 538 5.29 -19.80 -27.47
CA HIS A 538 4.16 -20.71 -27.38
C HIS A 538 3.52 -20.90 -28.74
N GLY A 539 3.32 -22.15 -29.15
CA GLY A 539 2.83 -22.42 -30.49
C GLY A 539 2.59 -23.89 -30.81
N THR A 540 2.38 -24.16 -32.08
CA THR A 540 2.13 -25.51 -32.61
C THR A 540 3.12 -25.81 -33.72
N LEU A 541 3.72 -27.00 -33.69
CA LEU A 541 4.52 -27.49 -34.82
C LEU A 541 3.57 -27.92 -35.95
N LYS A 542 3.55 -27.19 -37.05
CA LYS A 542 2.63 -27.44 -38.18
C LYS A 542 3.12 -28.52 -39.13
N THR A 543 4.43 -28.61 -39.33
CA THR A 543 5.04 -29.59 -40.23
C THR A 543 6.38 -30.05 -39.66
N GLY A 544 6.70 -31.33 -39.79
CA GLY A 544 8.03 -31.88 -39.51
C GLY A 544 8.31 -32.22 -38.05
N GLU A 545 9.59 -32.23 -37.68
CA GLU A 545 10.10 -32.45 -36.32
C GLU A 545 11.13 -31.35 -36.00
N LEU A 546 11.08 -30.78 -34.80
CA LEU A 546 12.11 -29.85 -34.28
C LEU A 546 12.81 -30.47 -33.09
N LYS A 547 14.13 -30.30 -32.99
CA LYS A 547 14.98 -30.83 -31.92
C LYS A 547 15.74 -29.70 -31.22
N VAL A 548 16.06 -29.92 -29.96
CA VAL A 548 17.05 -29.08 -29.26
C VAL A 548 18.39 -29.17 -30.02
N GLY A 549 18.97 -28.03 -30.34
CA GLY A 549 20.19 -27.89 -31.14
C GLY A 549 19.95 -27.55 -32.62
N ASP A 550 18.70 -27.53 -33.10
CA ASP A 550 18.42 -27.21 -34.50
C ASP A 550 18.64 -25.72 -34.78
N GLY A 551 19.35 -25.43 -35.88
CA GLY A 551 19.43 -24.09 -36.46
C GLY A 551 18.14 -23.72 -37.18
N VAL A 552 17.54 -22.58 -36.79
CA VAL A 552 16.23 -22.12 -37.25
C VAL A 552 16.25 -20.64 -37.61
N THR A 553 15.29 -20.23 -38.43
CA THR A 553 14.97 -18.82 -38.68
C THR A 553 13.70 -18.45 -37.93
N ALA A 554 13.82 -17.47 -37.05
CA ALA A 554 12.73 -16.89 -36.27
C ALA A 554 12.24 -15.62 -36.99
N HIS A 555 10.95 -15.55 -37.33
CA HIS A 555 10.35 -14.43 -38.06
C HIS A 555 9.06 -13.94 -37.38
N VAL A 556 9.08 -12.70 -36.92
CA VAL A 556 7.93 -12.04 -36.28
C VAL A 556 6.91 -11.62 -37.33
N ASN A 557 5.62 -11.73 -37.02
CA ASN A 557 4.56 -11.14 -37.82
C ASN A 557 4.72 -9.61 -37.86
N SER A 558 5.33 -9.13 -38.93
CA SER A 558 5.71 -7.72 -39.09
C SER A 558 4.49 -6.79 -39.10
N SER A 559 3.34 -7.27 -39.61
CA SER A 559 2.10 -6.48 -39.65
C SER A 559 1.50 -6.26 -38.26
N ALA A 560 1.46 -7.32 -37.45
CA ALA A 560 0.98 -7.29 -36.08
C ALA A 560 1.92 -6.44 -35.22
N ARG A 561 3.24 -6.66 -35.32
CA ARG A 561 4.25 -5.86 -34.63
C ARG A 561 4.11 -4.38 -34.90
N ALA A 562 4.01 -3.98 -36.17
CA ALA A 562 3.87 -2.57 -36.53
C ALA A 562 2.58 -1.95 -35.97
N ALA A 563 1.49 -2.72 -35.90
CA ALA A 563 0.24 -2.24 -35.30
C ALA A 563 0.37 -2.09 -33.77
N THR A 564 0.97 -3.06 -33.10
CA THR A 564 1.29 -2.98 -31.67
C THR A 564 2.23 -1.82 -31.35
N GLN A 565 3.27 -1.57 -32.14
CA GLN A 565 4.18 -0.43 -31.98
C GLN A 565 3.45 0.91 -32.07
N ARG A 566 2.52 1.06 -33.03
CA ARG A 566 1.67 2.26 -33.13
C ARG A 566 0.86 2.44 -31.85
N ASN A 567 0.15 1.40 -31.43
CA ASN A 567 -0.71 1.43 -30.24
C ASN A 567 0.09 1.70 -28.96
N HIS A 568 1.29 1.14 -28.83
CA HIS A 568 2.15 1.40 -27.67
C HIS A 568 2.65 2.85 -27.65
N SER A 569 3.09 3.34 -28.82
CA SER A 569 3.65 4.68 -28.93
C SER A 569 2.61 5.75 -28.62
N VAL A 570 1.36 5.54 -29.04
CA VAL A 570 0.27 6.48 -28.71
C VAL A 570 -0.10 6.43 -27.23
N THR A 571 0.10 5.30 -26.54
CA THR A 571 -0.15 5.20 -25.09
C THR A 571 0.66 6.24 -24.31
N HIS A 572 1.92 6.47 -24.67
CA HIS A 572 2.78 7.47 -24.02
C HIS A 572 2.29 8.91 -24.26
N LEU A 573 1.93 9.25 -25.50
CA LEU A 573 1.39 10.57 -25.83
C LEU A 573 0.05 10.82 -25.12
N MET A 574 -0.82 9.80 -25.10
CA MET A 574 -2.11 9.85 -24.41
C MET A 574 -1.93 10.00 -22.90
N HIS A 575 -1.02 9.26 -22.28
CA HIS A 575 -0.76 9.36 -20.85
C HIS A 575 -0.32 10.77 -20.46
N LYS A 576 0.60 11.38 -21.23
CA LYS A 576 0.98 12.77 -21.06
C LYS A 576 -0.22 13.72 -21.21
N ALA A 577 -0.99 13.59 -22.29
CA ALA A 577 -2.15 14.45 -22.55
C ALA A 577 -3.21 14.34 -21.44
N LEU A 578 -3.47 13.13 -20.92
CA LEU A 578 -4.39 12.92 -19.80
C LEU A 578 -3.94 13.67 -18.55
N ARG A 579 -2.64 13.66 -18.24
CA ARG A 579 -2.10 14.40 -17.08
C ARG A 579 -2.18 15.92 -17.25
N GLU A 580 -2.02 16.42 -18.46
CA GLU A 580 -2.13 17.86 -18.74
C GLU A 580 -3.58 18.35 -18.69
N VAL A 581 -4.53 17.55 -19.19
CA VAL A 581 -5.94 17.93 -19.26
C VAL A 581 -6.64 17.69 -17.92
N LEU A 582 -6.43 16.52 -17.33
CA LEU A 582 -7.16 16.10 -16.12
C LEU A 582 -6.39 16.40 -14.83
N GLY A 583 -5.07 16.59 -14.89
CA GLY A 583 -4.22 16.91 -13.74
C GLY A 583 -3.15 15.86 -13.42
N GLY A 584 -2.14 16.29 -12.65
CA GLY A 584 -0.96 15.48 -12.30
C GLY A 584 -1.23 14.24 -11.43
N HIS A 585 -2.45 14.05 -10.92
CA HIS A 585 -2.88 12.86 -10.18
C HIS A 585 -3.19 11.67 -11.08
N VAL A 586 -3.36 11.88 -12.39
CA VAL A 586 -3.56 10.78 -13.32
C VAL A 586 -2.34 9.86 -13.28
N GLN A 587 -2.58 8.62 -12.86
CA GLN A 587 -1.59 7.55 -12.78
C GLN A 587 -2.13 6.34 -13.51
N GLN A 588 -1.28 5.70 -14.33
CA GLN A 588 -1.57 4.40 -14.92
C GLN A 588 -1.87 3.37 -13.83
N LYS A 589 -2.97 2.63 -13.99
CA LYS A 589 -3.40 1.49 -13.16
C LYS A 589 -3.42 0.18 -13.93
N GLY A 590 -3.47 0.25 -15.26
CA GLY A 590 -3.44 -0.90 -16.14
C GLY A 590 -3.24 -0.44 -17.58
N SER A 591 -2.64 -1.31 -18.39
CA SER A 591 -2.48 -1.07 -19.82
C SER A 591 -2.59 -2.39 -20.58
N LEU A 592 -3.28 -2.35 -21.71
CA LEU A 592 -3.28 -3.42 -22.70
C LEU A 592 -2.96 -2.78 -24.04
N VAL A 593 -1.95 -3.30 -24.73
CA VAL A 593 -1.51 -2.86 -26.04
C VAL A 593 -1.41 -4.09 -26.93
N ASN A 594 -2.30 -4.19 -27.90
CA ASN A 594 -2.31 -5.27 -28.89
C ASN A 594 -2.43 -4.69 -30.31
N PRO A 595 -2.42 -5.51 -31.38
CA PRO A 595 -2.51 -4.99 -32.75
C PRO A 595 -3.78 -4.18 -33.04
N ASP A 596 -4.89 -4.45 -32.35
CA ASP A 596 -6.20 -3.88 -32.66
C ASP A 596 -6.48 -2.58 -31.91
N ARG A 597 -5.98 -2.46 -30.67
CA ARG A 597 -6.28 -1.33 -29.76
C ARG A 597 -5.25 -1.15 -28.65
N THR A 598 -5.33 0.00 -28.01
CA THR A 598 -4.77 0.22 -26.68
C THR A 598 -5.90 0.51 -25.67
N ARG A 599 -5.83 -0.11 -24.49
CA ARG A 599 -6.67 0.22 -23.35
C ARG A 599 -5.77 0.77 -22.27
N PHE A 600 -6.14 1.92 -21.72
CA PHE A 600 -5.39 2.57 -20.66
C PHE A 600 -6.31 2.85 -19.49
N ASP A 601 -5.98 2.23 -18.36
CA ASP A 601 -6.73 2.34 -17.12
C ASP A 601 -5.97 3.33 -16.23
N PHE A 602 -6.63 4.35 -15.71
CA PHE A 602 -5.97 5.39 -14.93
C PHE A 602 -6.80 5.87 -13.75
N ALA A 603 -6.12 6.33 -12.70
CA ALA A 603 -6.81 6.91 -11.55
C ALA A 603 -7.37 8.29 -11.90
N HIS A 604 -8.69 8.37 -11.94
CA HIS A 604 -9.40 9.63 -12.06
C HIS A 604 -10.75 9.54 -11.35
N ASN A 605 -11.21 10.64 -10.77
CA ASN A 605 -12.31 10.61 -9.80
C ASN A 605 -13.68 10.86 -10.44
N ALA A 606 -13.75 11.20 -11.72
CA ALA A 606 -14.98 11.45 -12.46
C ALA A 606 -14.89 10.82 -13.87
N PRO A 607 -16.01 10.63 -14.57
CA PRO A 607 -15.97 10.33 -16.00
C PRO A 607 -15.27 11.46 -16.77
N VAL A 608 -14.53 11.12 -17.82
CA VAL A 608 -13.89 12.14 -18.67
C VAL A 608 -14.95 12.76 -19.58
N THR A 609 -15.11 14.07 -19.52
CA THR A 609 -16.14 14.78 -20.30
C THR A 609 -15.82 14.78 -21.80
N ASP A 610 -16.84 14.93 -22.64
CA ASP A 610 -16.68 15.06 -24.10
C ASP A 610 -15.71 16.18 -24.49
N ALA A 611 -15.68 17.27 -23.73
CA ALA A 611 -14.77 18.39 -23.97
C ALA A 611 -13.32 18.01 -23.67
N GLU A 612 -13.08 17.33 -22.53
CA GLU A 612 -11.76 16.82 -22.16
C GLU A 612 -11.28 15.75 -23.14
N ILE A 613 -12.15 14.83 -23.58
CA ILE A 613 -11.82 13.82 -24.60
C ILE A 613 -11.35 14.50 -25.88
N ARG A 614 -12.07 15.52 -26.38
CA ARG A 614 -11.67 16.25 -27.60
C ARG A 614 -10.33 16.97 -27.42
N GLU A 615 -10.09 17.54 -26.25
CA GLU A 615 -8.82 18.20 -25.92
C GLU A 615 -7.65 17.19 -25.89
N ILE A 616 -7.86 16.02 -25.25
CA ILE A 616 -6.88 14.93 -25.24
C ILE A 616 -6.58 14.47 -26.67
N GLU A 617 -7.61 14.22 -27.48
CA GLU A 617 -7.44 13.84 -28.88
C GLU A 617 -6.69 14.92 -29.68
N ALA A 618 -7.00 16.19 -29.49
CA ALA A 618 -6.35 17.30 -30.18
C ALA A 618 -4.86 17.36 -29.84
N ARG A 619 -4.49 17.24 -28.56
CA ARG A 619 -3.10 17.24 -28.09
C ARG A 619 -2.30 16.07 -28.64
N VAL A 620 -2.83 14.85 -28.51
CA VAL A 620 -2.15 13.64 -29.01
C VAL A 620 -1.96 13.72 -30.53
N ASN A 621 -2.98 14.16 -31.27
CA ASN A 621 -2.86 14.29 -32.71
C ASN A 621 -1.92 15.43 -33.14
N ALA A 622 -1.81 16.51 -32.37
CA ALA A 622 -0.80 17.54 -32.61
C ALA A 622 0.63 16.99 -32.47
N GLU A 623 0.89 16.18 -31.43
CA GLU A 623 2.17 15.48 -31.25
C GLU A 623 2.47 14.50 -32.39
N ILE A 624 1.47 13.78 -32.87
CA ILE A 624 1.61 12.89 -34.04
C ILE A 624 1.95 13.71 -35.29
N LEU A 625 1.24 14.81 -35.55
CA LEU A 625 1.46 15.68 -36.70
C LEU A 625 2.83 16.38 -36.68
N SER A 626 3.41 16.61 -35.49
CA SER A 626 4.78 17.12 -35.36
C SER A 626 5.82 16.18 -35.99
N ASN A 627 5.49 14.90 -36.11
CA ASN A 627 6.33 13.84 -36.67
C ASN A 627 7.74 13.82 -36.06
N ALA A 628 7.86 14.06 -34.75
CA ALA A 628 9.13 14.02 -34.03
C ALA A 628 9.76 12.62 -34.06
N ALA A 629 11.09 12.55 -34.08
CA ALA A 629 11.80 11.27 -34.02
C ALA A 629 11.74 10.68 -32.60
N THR A 630 11.46 9.39 -32.51
CA THR A 630 11.52 8.63 -31.26
C THR A 630 12.98 8.37 -30.90
N GLN A 631 13.36 8.58 -29.64
CA GLN A 631 14.72 8.29 -29.17
C GLN A 631 14.70 7.33 -27.99
N ALA A 632 15.41 6.20 -28.13
CA ALA A 632 15.64 5.25 -27.05
C ALA A 632 17.09 5.32 -26.58
N ARG A 633 17.31 5.35 -25.27
CA ARG A 633 18.64 5.39 -24.65
C ARG A 633 18.66 4.44 -23.46
N VAL A 634 19.68 3.60 -23.37
CA VAL A 634 19.95 2.79 -22.17
C VAL A 634 20.93 3.57 -21.31
N MET A 635 20.58 3.79 -20.05
CA MET A 635 21.41 4.51 -19.08
C MET A 635 21.16 3.98 -17.67
N ASP A 636 22.01 4.36 -16.73
CA ASP A 636 21.79 4.08 -15.32
C ASP A 636 20.55 4.84 -14.79
N ILE A 637 19.94 4.30 -13.74
CA ILE A 637 18.69 4.83 -13.18
C ILE A 637 18.83 6.28 -12.67
N GLU A 638 20.00 6.66 -12.14
CA GLU A 638 20.24 8.01 -11.61
C GLU A 638 20.29 9.04 -12.76
N SER A 639 21.00 8.72 -13.84
CA SER A 639 21.02 9.51 -15.07
C SER A 639 19.63 9.63 -15.69
N ALA A 640 18.85 8.53 -15.70
CA ALA A 640 17.48 8.54 -16.21
C ALA A 640 16.58 9.50 -15.43
N GLN A 641 16.64 9.50 -14.10
CA GLN A 641 15.89 10.42 -13.25
C GLN A 641 16.22 11.89 -13.55
N LYS A 642 17.50 12.22 -13.79
CA LYS A 642 17.95 13.58 -14.14
C LYS A 642 17.37 14.08 -15.48
N THR A 643 16.96 13.18 -16.37
CA THR A 643 16.31 13.58 -17.64
C THR A 643 14.85 14.03 -17.49
N GLY A 644 14.29 13.89 -16.28
CA GLY A 644 12.86 14.11 -16.01
C GLY A 644 11.97 12.99 -16.54
N ALA A 645 12.54 11.81 -16.83
CA ALA A 645 11.78 10.67 -17.30
C ALA A 645 10.79 10.19 -16.25
N MET A 646 9.55 9.99 -16.67
CA MET A 646 8.52 9.46 -15.80
C MET A 646 8.81 7.99 -15.49
N MET A 647 8.85 7.68 -14.20
CA MET A 647 8.84 6.32 -13.69
C MET A 647 7.39 5.93 -13.44
N LEU A 648 6.97 4.78 -13.97
CA LEU A 648 5.64 4.24 -13.72
C LEU A 648 5.59 3.71 -12.28
N PHE A 649 4.56 4.11 -11.55
CA PHE A 649 4.39 3.78 -10.15
C PHE A 649 4.15 2.27 -9.96
N GLY A 650 4.96 1.61 -9.13
CA GLY A 650 4.82 0.19 -8.79
C GLY A 650 5.70 -0.77 -9.60
N GLU A 651 6.43 -0.27 -10.61
CA GLU A 651 7.39 -1.09 -11.37
C GLU A 651 8.76 -1.16 -10.67
N LYS A 652 9.39 -2.33 -10.71
CA LYS A 652 10.78 -2.50 -10.23
C LYS A 652 11.74 -2.24 -11.39
N TYR A 653 12.63 -1.28 -11.22
CA TYR A 653 13.67 -0.96 -12.20
C TYR A 653 15.01 -1.57 -11.80
N GLY A 654 15.75 -2.11 -12.78
CA GLY A 654 17.13 -2.55 -12.58
C GLY A 654 18.11 -1.37 -12.52
N GLU A 655 19.40 -1.67 -12.33
CA GLU A 655 20.47 -0.66 -12.32
C GLU A 655 20.58 0.12 -13.64
N THR A 656 20.21 -0.53 -14.75
CA THR A 656 20.11 0.09 -16.08
C THR A 656 18.66 0.08 -16.56
N VAL A 657 18.25 1.18 -17.16
CA VAL A 657 16.88 1.41 -17.65
C VAL A 657 16.90 1.95 -19.07
N ARG A 658 15.85 1.64 -19.83
CA ARG A 658 15.63 2.16 -21.17
C ARG A 658 14.70 3.37 -21.10
N VAL A 659 15.28 4.56 -21.31
CA VAL A 659 14.54 5.82 -21.41
C VAL A 659 14.08 6.01 -22.85
N LEU A 660 12.81 6.32 -23.02
CA LEU A 660 12.18 6.52 -24.31
C LEU A 660 11.56 7.92 -24.40
N ASP A 661 11.94 8.66 -25.43
CA ASP A 661 11.35 9.93 -25.82
C ASP A 661 10.43 9.70 -27.04
N ILE A 662 9.14 10.02 -26.92
CA ILE A 662 8.17 10.02 -28.03
C ILE A 662 7.49 11.38 -28.05
N GLY A 663 7.78 12.20 -29.06
CA GLY A 663 7.34 13.59 -29.06
C GLY A 663 7.81 14.30 -27.80
N GLU A 664 6.89 14.92 -27.08
CA GLU A 664 7.20 15.50 -25.78
C GLU A 664 7.01 14.57 -24.57
N SER A 665 6.66 13.29 -24.76
CA SER A 665 6.62 12.30 -23.67
C SER A 665 8.00 11.68 -23.45
N ARG A 666 8.37 11.49 -22.17
CA ARG A 666 9.63 10.87 -21.76
C ARG A 666 9.38 9.90 -20.61
N GLU A 667 9.54 8.61 -20.85
CA GLU A 667 9.16 7.55 -19.92
C GLU A 667 10.18 6.40 -19.92
N LEU A 668 10.25 5.65 -18.83
CA LEU A 668 10.97 4.37 -18.80
C LEU A 668 10.12 3.29 -19.47
N CYS A 669 10.55 2.77 -20.61
CA CYS A 669 9.79 1.77 -21.35
C CYS A 669 10.67 0.75 -22.07
N GLY A 670 10.42 -0.54 -21.78
CA GLY A 670 11.04 -1.68 -22.45
C GLY A 670 10.33 -2.12 -23.73
N GLY A 671 9.19 -1.52 -24.08
CA GLY A 671 8.37 -1.93 -25.23
C GLY A 671 8.98 -1.60 -26.60
N THR A 672 8.28 -2.07 -27.63
CA THR A 672 8.59 -1.73 -29.02
C THR A 672 7.79 -0.50 -29.46
N HIS A 673 8.44 0.44 -30.15
CA HIS A 673 7.82 1.72 -30.54
C HIS A 673 8.10 2.07 -31.99
N VAL A 674 7.35 3.04 -32.50
CA VAL A 674 7.56 3.59 -33.84
C VAL A 674 8.83 4.44 -33.90
N ALA A 675 9.39 4.61 -35.10
CA ALA A 675 10.58 5.44 -35.31
C ALA A 675 10.28 6.94 -35.22
N ARG A 676 9.07 7.36 -35.61
CA ARG A 676 8.62 8.76 -35.50
C ARG A 676 7.17 8.84 -35.09
N THR A 677 6.76 9.92 -34.42
CA THR A 677 5.35 10.10 -33.98
C THR A 677 4.36 10.10 -35.15
N GLY A 678 4.78 10.50 -36.35
CA GLY A 678 3.96 10.45 -37.56
C GLY A 678 3.58 9.04 -38.00
N ASP A 679 4.40 8.04 -37.67
CA ASP A 679 4.15 6.63 -38.02
C ASP A 679 2.96 6.04 -37.22
N ILE A 680 2.53 6.72 -36.15
CA ILE A 680 1.37 6.35 -35.34
C ILE A 680 0.08 6.44 -36.19
N GLY A 681 -0.06 7.47 -37.02
CA GLY A 681 -1.28 7.74 -37.78
C GLY A 681 -2.25 8.65 -37.00
N LEU A 682 -3.53 8.28 -36.92
CA LEU A 682 -4.54 9.09 -36.22
C LEU A 682 -4.99 8.41 -34.93
N PHE A 683 -4.94 9.17 -33.84
CA PHE A 683 -5.42 8.78 -32.53
C PHE A 683 -6.89 9.16 -32.35
N LYS A 684 -7.70 8.19 -31.91
CA LYS A 684 -9.10 8.39 -31.59
C LYS A 684 -9.48 7.60 -30.34
N VAL A 685 -10.17 8.25 -29.41
CA VAL A 685 -10.86 7.61 -28.30
C VAL A 685 -12.14 6.97 -28.84
N VAL A 686 -12.25 5.64 -28.72
CA VAL A 686 -13.40 4.89 -29.26
C VAL A 686 -14.38 4.46 -28.17
N ALA A 687 -13.92 4.37 -26.92
CA ALA A 687 -14.78 4.18 -25.77
C ALA A 687 -14.13 4.78 -24.51
N GLU A 688 -14.96 5.39 -23.67
CA GLU A 688 -14.66 5.68 -22.28
C GLU A 688 -15.65 4.87 -21.45
N SER A 689 -15.17 4.17 -20.43
CA SER A 689 -16.01 3.38 -19.55
C SER A 689 -15.38 3.26 -18.18
N GLY A 690 -16.16 3.04 -17.13
CA GLY A 690 -15.60 2.63 -15.85
C GLY A 690 -15.30 1.13 -15.86
N VAL A 691 -14.03 0.70 -15.74
CA VAL A 691 -13.73 -0.72 -15.40
C VAL A 691 -13.90 -0.84 -13.89
N ALA A 692 -15.11 -1.21 -13.47
CA ALA A 692 -15.67 -0.83 -12.16
C ALA A 692 -15.62 0.71 -11.98
N LYS A 693 -15.83 1.26 -10.78
CA LYS A 693 -15.92 2.73 -10.56
C LYS A 693 -14.57 3.50 -10.72
N THR A 694 -13.72 3.12 -11.70
CA THR A 694 -12.47 3.78 -12.12
C THR A 694 -12.54 4.04 -13.63
N PRO A 695 -12.36 5.27 -14.13
CA PRO A 695 -12.39 5.57 -15.56
C PRO A 695 -11.31 4.78 -16.33
N CYS A 696 -11.71 4.24 -17.46
CA CYS A 696 -10.89 3.52 -18.43
C CYS A 696 -11.15 4.17 -19.79
N ILE A 697 -10.08 4.50 -20.51
CA ILE A 697 -10.19 4.95 -21.89
C ILE A 697 -9.65 3.84 -22.79
N THR A 698 -10.51 3.37 -23.69
CA THR A 698 -10.11 2.49 -24.79
C THR A 698 -9.93 3.34 -26.05
N CYS A 699 -8.73 3.29 -26.62
CA CYS A 699 -8.39 3.98 -27.86
C CYS A 699 -8.10 2.98 -28.96
N SER A 700 -8.35 3.40 -30.19
CA SER A 700 -7.98 2.65 -31.38
C SER A 700 -7.26 3.57 -32.35
N ILE A 701 -6.22 3.03 -32.98
CA ILE A 701 -5.51 3.69 -34.07
C ILE A 701 -6.12 3.21 -35.38
N TRP A 702 -6.30 4.16 -36.30
CA TRP A 702 -7.02 4.19 -37.59
C TRP A 702 -6.89 3.03 -38.62
N LYS A 703 -6.72 1.77 -38.22
CA LYS A 703 -6.85 0.59 -39.10
C LYS A 703 -8.15 -0.22 -38.91
N THR A 704 -8.92 0.00 -37.84
CA THR A 704 -10.12 -0.80 -37.53
C THR A 704 -11.45 -0.02 -37.57
N ALA A 705 -11.43 1.31 -37.76
CA ALA A 705 -12.63 2.15 -37.70
C ALA A 705 -13.54 2.15 -38.96
N TRP A 706 -13.21 1.40 -40.02
CA TRP A 706 -13.92 1.46 -41.31
C TRP A 706 -14.46 0.13 -41.87
N VAL A 707 -14.62 -0.91 -41.05
CA VAL A 707 -15.53 -2.01 -41.44
C VAL A 707 -16.94 -1.65 -40.99
N MET A 708 -17.54 -0.65 -41.66
CA MET A 708 -19.00 -0.62 -41.75
C MET A 708 -19.41 -1.82 -42.61
N PRO A 709 -20.43 -2.62 -42.21
CA PRO A 709 -20.97 -3.63 -43.11
C PRO A 709 -21.49 -2.91 -44.37
N PRO A 710 -21.24 -3.43 -45.58
CA PRO A 710 -21.84 -2.86 -46.78
C PRO A 710 -23.35 -3.09 -46.66
N THR A 711 -24.08 -2.03 -46.37
CA THR A 711 -25.53 -2.01 -46.51
C THR A 711 -25.83 -1.22 -47.78
N CYS A 712 -26.52 -1.89 -48.71
CA CYS A 712 -27.05 -1.32 -49.96
C CYS A 712 -28.03 -0.18 -49.68
#